data_AF-A0A524D7E4-F1
#
_entry.id   AF-A0A524D7E4-F1
#
_cell.length_a   1.000
_cell.length_b   1.000
_cell.length_c   1.000
_cell.angle_alpha   90.00
_cell.angle_beta   90.00
_cell.angle_gamma   90.00
#
_symmetry.space_group_name_H-M   'P 1'
#
loop_
_entity.id
_entity.type
_entity.pdbx_description
1 polymer ?
#
loop_
_entity_poly.entity_id
_entity_poly.type
_entity_poly.pdbx_seq_one_letter_code
_entity_poly.pdbx_strand_id
1 'polypeptide(L)'
;MGSPRQIVPAAATKKLQLAGGQPMEQAIPEDYFLGSMTIRALEQKNGRHLEFLLKGYVPISLVRAARPGRFCLIERVGVTSETFRMIGLIDEERVSQALNDSNDSESIIASIKLLRKEIAEIAESVDQPFLGLLSGLLAPGVARFLERPSRQETEDYSVILPGVVGVDEFEESVESLVESISALEGSAELIERTVRRIEKRVEETVGVLEEDASPTLTRLERRIESLENQIESLESQLVRARATSSTSTKETEIERTLDARKAALKRDLERKSKITGKIGKSSKEMLSGVEKLREESKEAIRILNRLERDLGNISVTASIESQGAGTTLLVPFFFVGYSKKGLLEIRVHPPANLIETDERIGRRRGFVDTFSSSSHAVDALCALLEEHANSDVTFRKRIRNLSSRMNLLSLKSSRRLIVDGARFLVADGLLKPEVADDLESMISSIPEGKLRKRVRRPTISVTDGSTCRVQFHVHDETGRPVESAEIELGALVLDSDNRGIVETFLPKSRYEGVVKARGYYDRQFEFILDSIDDITIPIVLSPLSHEEQISARLDELVERARRLDGIRERLAEAFEEQGDTLLSIPAYRSALAELLTELGYEPESWIASARRQGGMVKRLLKRDDRRDALRRDILRTAEESKQSGGIMLLSELLVHLDDLGWETESDEIENIINDMAQEGLLQGISRLEGGALLVEFVPVALTDDPQLLLGLAAERDGLLSIEDAVVGLNWTEERVRNALSLLVDSGVAKEQRSYSKSTQYWFPGLRRGKEQTAPR
;
A
#
# COMPACT_ATOMS: atom_id res chain seq x y z
N MET A 1 31.33 -8.93 -6.96
CA MET A 1 30.02 -8.45 -7.44
C MET A 1 30.24 -7.11 -8.11
N GLY A 2 29.90 -6.96 -9.39
CA GLY A 2 30.03 -5.69 -10.10
C GLY A 2 29.05 -4.66 -9.53
N SER A 3 29.46 -3.39 -9.47
CA SER A 3 28.55 -2.30 -9.14
C SER A 3 27.37 -2.26 -10.12
N PRO A 4 26.13 -2.04 -9.65
CA PRO A 4 24.96 -1.99 -10.53
C PRO A 4 25.16 -0.93 -11.63
N ARG A 5 24.88 -1.31 -12.87
CA ARG A 5 25.06 -0.42 -14.03
C ARG A 5 23.96 0.63 -14.03
N GLN A 6 24.35 1.91 -13.95
CA GLN A 6 23.42 3.03 -14.02
C GLN A 6 23.36 3.59 -15.44
N ILE A 7 22.14 3.80 -15.94
CA ILE A 7 21.86 4.45 -17.22
C ILE A 7 21.18 5.79 -16.90
N VAL A 8 21.86 6.88 -17.20
CA VAL A 8 21.37 8.25 -16.98
C VAL A 8 21.10 8.92 -18.33
N PRO A 9 19.87 8.82 -18.87
CA PRO A 9 19.49 9.47 -20.12
C PRO A 9 19.53 11.00 -20.01
N ALA A 10 19.78 11.66 -21.15
CA ALA A 10 19.68 13.11 -21.26
C ALA A 10 18.26 13.61 -20.91
N ALA A 11 18.19 14.73 -20.18
CA ALA A 11 16.92 15.34 -19.74
C ALA A 11 16.11 15.92 -20.91
N ALA A 12 16.81 16.43 -21.93
CA ALA A 12 16.20 16.87 -23.17
C ALA A 12 16.97 16.35 -24.38
N THR A 13 16.23 15.96 -25.42
CA THR A 13 16.81 15.52 -26.69
C THR A 13 16.19 16.25 -27.87
N LYS A 14 16.87 16.20 -29.01
CA LYS A 14 16.37 16.67 -30.30
C LYS A 14 16.39 15.51 -31.28
N LYS A 15 15.30 15.32 -32.01
CA LYS A 15 15.24 14.32 -33.07
C LYS A 15 15.96 14.85 -34.31
N LEU A 16 16.91 14.07 -34.80
CA LEU A 16 17.61 14.32 -36.05
C LEU A 16 17.15 13.30 -37.08
N GLN A 17 16.67 13.80 -38.23
CA GLN A 17 16.43 12.96 -39.40
C GLN A 17 17.68 13.00 -40.28
N LEU A 18 18.49 11.94 -40.22
CA LEU A 18 19.64 11.80 -41.13
C LEU A 18 19.14 11.41 -42.53
N ALA A 19 19.73 11.99 -43.57
CA ALA A 19 19.36 11.66 -44.96
C ALA A 19 19.65 10.17 -45.24
N GLY A 20 18.59 9.36 -45.36
CA GLY A 20 18.67 7.92 -45.64
C GLY A 20 18.93 7.00 -44.44
N GLY A 21 18.94 7.52 -43.20
CA GLY A 21 19.18 6.74 -41.97
C GLY A 21 17.97 6.65 -41.04
N GLN A 22 18.06 5.81 -40.00
CA GLN A 22 17.09 5.80 -38.90
C GLN A 22 17.14 7.13 -38.12
N PRO A 23 15.98 7.64 -37.64
CA PRO A 23 15.95 8.84 -36.81
C PRO A 23 16.78 8.64 -35.55
N MET A 24 17.64 9.61 -35.22
CA MET A 24 18.56 9.55 -34.08
C MET A 24 18.23 10.69 -33.11
N GLU A 25 18.36 10.44 -31.80
CA GLU A 25 18.22 11.49 -30.79
C GLU A 25 19.58 12.08 -30.42
N GLN A 26 19.69 13.40 -30.42
CA GLN A 26 20.85 14.14 -29.95
C GLN A 26 20.54 14.78 -28.60
N ALA A 27 21.46 14.68 -27.63
CA ALA A 27 21.30 15.36 -26.34
C ALA A 27 21.36 16.88 -26.52
N ILE A 28 20.42 17.59 -25.90
CA ILE A 28 20.47 19.04 -25.78
C ILE A 28 21.37 19.41 -24.59
N PRO A 29 22.21 20.46 -24.71
CA PRO A 29 22.99 20.97 -23.59
C PRO A 29 22.14 21.23 -22.35
N GLU A 30 22.61 20.76 -21.21
CA GLU A 30 21.86 20.78 -19.96
C GLU A 30 21.60 22.20 -19.45
N ASP A 31 22.55 23.12 -19.63
CA ASP A 31 22.39 24.55 -19.35
C ASP A 31 21.22 25.17 -20.13
N TYR A 32 21.16 24.92 -21.44
CA TYR A 32 20.08 25.40 -22.30
C TYR A 32 18.71 24.92 -21.80
N PHE A 33 18.60 23.64 -21.44
CA PHE A 33 17.35 23.09 -20.94
C PHE A 33 16.99 23.63 -19.54
N LEU A 34 17.96 23.73 -18.62
CA LEU A 34 17.74 24.30 -17.29
C LEU A 34 17.29 25.77 -17.34
N GLY A 35 17.88 26.57 -18.23
CA GLY A 35 17.44 27.95 -18.46
C GLY A 35 15.98 28.01 -18.90
N SER A 36 15.63 27.21 -19.92
CA SER A 36 14.26 27.14 -20.46
C SER A 36 13.25 26.67 -19.41
N MET A 37 13.57 25.59 -18.69
CA MET A 37 12.74 25.04 -17.61
C MET A 37 12.51 26.05 -16.47
N THR A 38 13.53 26.83 -16.12
CA THR A 38 13.40 27.85 -15.08
C THR A 38 12.47 28.98 -15.51
N ILE A 39 12.59 29.46 -16.76
CA ILE A 39 11.67 30.47 -17.29
C ILE A 39 10.24 29.93 -17.38
N ARG A 40 10.06 28.69 -17.86
CA ARG A 40 8.76 28.02 -17.90
C ARG A 40 8.10 27.96 -16.51
N ALA A 41 8.86 27.63 -15.47
CA ALA A 41 8.38 27.64 -14.09
C ALA A 41 7.99 29.05 -13.61
N LEU A 42 8.72 30.09 -14.02
CA LEU A 42 8.38 31.46 -13.68
C LEU A 42 7.07 31.93 -14.35
N GLU A 43 6.81 31.55 -15.59
CA GLU A 43 5.58 31.94 -16.30
C GLU A 43 4.31 31.32 -15.70
N GLN A 44 4.36 30.06 -15.22
CA GLN A 44 3.17 29.32 -14.79
C GLN A 44 2.40 29.92 -13.60
N LYS A 45 3.01 30.82 -12.80
CA LYS A 45 2.35 31.57 -11.70
C LYS A 45 2.90 33.00 -11.49
N ASN A 46 3.40 33.65 -12.55
CA ASN A 46 4.07 34.95 -12.48
C ASN A 46 5.26 35.00 -11.49
N GLY A 47 5.93 33.87 -11.23
CA GLY A 47 7.13 33.74 -10.39
C GLY A 47 6.97 34.02 -8.89
N ARG A 48 5.94 34.76 -8.45
CA ARG A 48 5.78 35.26 -7.07
C ARG A 48 5.63 34.18 -6.00
N HIS A 49 5.32 32.96 -6.42
CA HIS A 49 5.11 31.83 -5.53
C HIS A 49 6.17 30.75 -5.69
N LEU A 50 7.15 30.92 -6.58
CA LEU A 50 8.20 29.92 -6.81
C LEU A 50 9.11 29.83 -5.57
N GLU A 51 9.15 28.65 -4.94
CA GLU A 51 9.98 28.39 -3.76
C GLU A 51 11.24 27.60 -4.13
N PHE A 52 11.10 26.55 -4.94
CA PHE A 52 12.24 25.72 -5.34
C PHE A 52 12.07 25.10 -6.72
N LEU A 53 13.23 24.78 -7.32
CA LEU A 53 13.35 23.94 -8.50
C LEU A 53 14.31 22.79 -8.17
N LEU A 54 13.90 21.54 -8.41
CA LEU A 54 14.68 20.34 -8.08
C LEU A 54 14.72 19.39 -9.29
N LYS A 55 15.92 18.95 -9.68
CA LYS A 55 16.08 17.85 -10.65
C LYS A 55 16.11 16.52 -9.90
N GLY A 56 15.08 15.71 -10.07
CA GLY A 56 14.92 14.40 -9.45
C GLY A 56 14.96 13.27 -10.46
N TYR A 57 15.66 12.19 -10.16
CA TYR A 57 15.68 10.97 -10.94
C TYR A 57 14.73 9.95 -10.32
N VAL A 58 13.81 9.43 -11.13
CA VAL A 58 12.99 8.26 -10.77
C VAL A 58 13.81 7.01 -11.12
N PRO A 59 14.24 6.22 -10.12
CA PRO A 59 15.00 5.00 -10.37
C PRO A 59 14.08 3.86 -10.83
N ILE A 60 14.45 3.23 -11.94
CA ILE A 60 13.71 2.13 -12.57
C ILE A 60 14.65 0.95 -12.71
N SER A 61 14.32 -0.14 -12.01
CA SER A 61 15.03 -1.40 -12.09
C SER A 61 14.62 -2.16 -13.35
N LEU A 62 15.61 -2.61 -14.11
CA LEU A 62 15.41 -3.48 -15.27
C LEU A 62 15.56 -4.92 -14.83
N VAL A 63 14.44 -5.62 -14.76
CA VAL A 63 14.38 -7.04 -14.41
C VAL A 63 14.34 -7.84 -15.70
N ARG A 64 15.30 -8.75 -15.89
CA ARG A 64 15.37 -9.55 -17.11
C ARG A 64 14.19 -10.54 -17.13
N ALA A 65 13.43 -10.53 -18.20
CA ALA A 65 12.43 -11.56 -18.45
C ALA A 65 13.11 -12.82 -19.02
N ALA A 66 12.40 -13.95 -18.99
CA ALA A 66 12.94 -15.25 -19.39
C ALA A 66 13.50 -15.25 -20.84
N ARG A 67 12.78 -14.58 -21.75
CA ARG A 67 13.22 -14.40 -23.15
C ARG A 67 14.42 -13.44 -23.28
N PRO A 68 15.45 -13.78 -24.09
CA PRO A 68 16.59 -12.90 -24.33
C PRO A 68 16.16 -11.52 -24.83
N GLY A 69 16.70 -10.47 -24.22
CA GLY A 69 16.44 -9.08 -24.62
C GLY A 69 15.08 -8.52 -24.21
N ARG A 70 14.27 -9.24 -23.41
CA ARG A 70 13.05 -8.69 -22.78
C ARG A 70 13.30 -8.33 -21.32
N PHE A 71 12.70 -7.24 -20.87
CA PHE A 71 12.83 -6.71 -19.52
C PHE A 71 11.48 -6.26 -18.98
N CYS A 72 11.22 -6.50 -17.70
CA CYS A 72 10.17 -5.84 -16.93
C CYS A 72 10.77 -4.60 -16.26
N LEU A 73 10.03 -3.50 -16.27
CA LEU A 73 10.45 -2.23 -15.69
C LEU A 73 9.71 -2.00 -14.38
N ILE A 74 10.48 -1.76 -13.31
CA ILE A 74 9.91 -1.55 -11.98
C ILE A 74 10.47 -0.24 -11.42
N GLU A 75 9.63 0.77 -11.26
CA GLU A 75 10.01 2.02 -10.63
C GLU A 75 10.02 1.87 -9.09
N ARG A 76 11.01 2.46 -8.40
CA ARG A 76 11.18 2.22 -6.96
C ARG A 76 10.41 3.21 -6.07
N VAL A 77 9.88 4.29 -6.63
CA VAL A 77 9.15 5.35 -5.92
C VAL A 77 7.75 4.87 -5.51
N GLY A 78 7.19 3.85 -6.16
CA GLY A 78 5.93 3.21 -5.76
C GLY A 78 4.67 3.99 -6.15
N VAL A 79 4.73 4.69 -7.27
CA VAL A 79 3.65 5.47 -7.88
C VAL A 79 2.75 4.61 -8.76
N THR A 80 3.24 3.49 -9.29
CA THR A 80 2.42 2.53 -10.05
C THR A 80 2.16 1.28 -9.24
N SER A 81 1.10 0.55 -9.56
CA SER A 81 0.80 -0.76 -8.97
C SER A 81 0.07 -1.59 -10.01
N GLU A 82 0.59 -2.78 -10.33
CA GLU A 82 -0.03 -3.70 -11.28
C GLU A 82 -0.16 -5.08 -10.66
N THR A 83 -1.27 -5.77 -10.89
CA THR A 83 -1.46 -7.14 -10.39
C THR A 83 -0.85 -8.16 -11.34
N PHE A 84 -0.02 -9.06 -10.82
CA PHE A 84 0.54 -10.18 -11.56
C PHE A 84 0.28 -11.50 -10.81
N ARG A 85 -0.06 -12.55 -11.56
CA ARG A 85 -0.32 -13.88 -10.98
C ARG A 85 0.98 -14.62 -10.77
N MET A 86 1.28 -14.95 -9.52
CA MET A 86 2.49 -15.68 -9.17
C MET A 86 2.28 -17.17 -9.39
N ILE A 87 3.18 -17.81 -10.13
CA ILE A 87 3.10 -19.25 -10.43
C ILE A 87 4.37 -19.96 -9.98
N GLY A 88 4.19 -21.16 -9.44
CA GLY A 88 5.30 -22.03 -9.05
C GLY A 88 5.94 -22.73 -10.25
N LEU A 89 7.20 -23.13 -10.07
CA LEU A 89 7.92 -24.01 -11.00
C LEU A 89 7.28 -25.40 -11.03
N ILE A 90 6.96 -25.89 -12.22
CA ILE A 90 6.57 -27.29 -12.41
C ILE A 90 7.84 -28.15 -12.41
N ASP A 91 7.92 -29.09 -11.47
CA ASP A 91 9.06 -30.00 -11.37
C ASP A 91 8.99 -31.11 -12.46
N GLU A 92 9.52 -30.81 -13.64
CA GLU A 92 9.60 -31.76 -14.77
C GLU A 92 10.35 -33.05 -14.39
N GLU A 93 11.42 -32.95 -13.60
CA GLU A 93 12.24 -34.10 -13.23
C GLU A 93 11.46 -35.08 -12.38
N ARG A 94 10.75 -34.59 -11.37
CA ARG A 94 9.93 -35.41 -10.47
C ARG A 94 8.79 -36.11 -11.22
N VAL A 95 8.12 -35.41 -12.12
CA VAL A 95 7.05 -36.00 -12.94
C VAL A 95 7.62 -37.02 -13.93
N SER A 96 8.75 -36.72 -14.57
CA SER A 96 9.40 -37.62 -15.52
C SER A 96 9.95 -38.88 -14.86
N GLN A 97 10.54 -38.77 -13.66
CA GLN A 97 11.00 -39.92 -12.87
C GLN A 97 9.83 -40.82 -12.47
N ALA A 98 8.76 -40.24 -11.93
CA ALA A 98 7.55 -40.98 -11.57
C ALA A 98 6.92 -41.73 -12.77
N LEU A 99 7.03 -41.17 -13.97
CA LEU A 99 6.58 -41.83 -15.20
C LEU A 99 7.51 -42.94 -15.68
N ASN A 100 8.82 -42.75 -15.57
CA ASN A 100 9.81 -43.76 -15.99
C ASN A 100 9.80 -44.99 -15.06
N ASP A 101 9.59 -44.77 -13.77
CA ASP A 101 9.55 -45.85 -12.77
C ASP A 101 8.22 -46.61 -12.76
N SER A 102 7.22 -46.10 -13.48
CA SER A 102 5.88 -46.70 -13.55
C SER A 102 5.84 -47.89 -14.52
N ASN A 103 5.72 -49.09 -13.93
CA ASN A 103 5.63 -50.38 -14.65
C ASN A 103 4.30 -51.11 -14.41
N ASP A 104 3.44 -50.58 -13.54
CA ASP A 104 2.19 -51.20 -13.11
C ASP A 104 1.03 -50.19 -13.09
N SER A 105 -0.21 -50.68 -13.12
CA SER A 105 -1.39 -49.80 -13.21
C SER A 105 -1.52 -48.86 -12.01
N GLU A 106 -1.06 -49.25 -10.82
CA GLU A 106 -1.16 -48.40 -9.62
C GLU A 106 -0.15 -47.25 -9.64
N SER A 107 1.09 -47.49 -10.10
CA SER A 107 2.09 -46.42 -10.26
C SER A 107 1.70 -45.42 -11.34
N ILE A 108 1.11 -45.86 -12.46
CA ILE A 108 0.61 -44.94 -13.49
C ILE A 108 -0.51 -44.05 -12.94
N ILE A 109 -1.44 -44.61 -12.15
CA ILE A 109 -2.49 -43.83 -11.48
C ILE A 109 -1.90 -42.83 -10.49
N ALA A 110 -0.83 -43.19 -9.77
CA ALA A 110 -0.13 -42.27 -8.87
C ALA A 110 0.52 -41.11 -9.64
N SER A 111 1.17 -41.38 -10.78
CA SER A 111 1.77 -40.36 -11.64
C SER A 111 0.73 -39.41 -12.24
N ILE A 112 -0.45 -39.92 -12.63
CA ILE A 112 -1.59 -39.09 -13.05
C ILE A 112 -2.02 -38.15 -11.90
N LYS A 113 -2.16 -38.67 -10.68
CA LYS A 113 -2.56 -37.86 -9.52
C LYS A 113 -1.52 -36.80 -9.17
N LEU A 114 -0.23 -37.12 -9.26
CA LEU A 114 0.85 -36.18 -9.00
C LEU A 114 0.78 -35.01 -9.99
N LEU A 115 0.72 -35.29 -11.30
CA LEU A 115 0.64 -34.23 -12.31
C LEU A 115 -0.63 -33.39 -12.18
N ARG A 116 -1.77 -34.01 -11.86
CA ARG A 116 -3.02 -33.26 -11.60
C ARG A 116 -2.87 -32.29 -10.42
N LYS A 117 -2.11 -32.66 -9.38
CA LYS A 117 -1.82 -31.77 -8.25
C LYS A 117 -0.98 -30.57 -8.69
N GLU A 118 0.11 -30.81 -9.41
CA GLU A 118 0.98 -29.73 -9.93
C GLU A 118 0.20 -28.78 -10.87
N ILE A 119 -0.68 -29.32 -11.72
CA ILE A 119 -1.57 -28.54 -12.60
C ILE A 119 -2.61 -27.75 -11.79
N ALA A 120 -3.14 -28.31 -10.70
CA ALA A 120 -4.10 -27.64 -9.85
C ALA A 120 -3.48 -26.42 -9.13
N GLU A 121 -2.20 -26.49 -8.74
CA GLU A 121 -1.48 -25.36 -8.13
C GLU A 121 -1.41 -24.15 -9.08
N ILE A 122 -1.35 -24.37 -10.40
CA ILE A 122 -1.45 -23.30 -11.41
C ILE A 122 -2.84 -22.66 -11.41
N ALA A 123 -3.90 -23.46 -11.27
CA ALA A 123 -5.27 -22.96 -11.24
C ALA A 123 -5.60 -22.20 -9.94
N GLU A 124 -4.99 -22.62 -8.82
CA GLU A 124 -5.14 -22.02 -7.49
C GLU A 124 -4.24 -20.80 -7.25
N SER A 125 -3.35 -20.48 -8.19
CA SER A 125 -2.46 -19.32 -8.10
C SER A 125 -3.22 -18.00 -7.93
N VAL A 126 -2.66 -17.11 -7.10
CA VAL A 126 -3.29 -15.87 -6.65
C VAL A 126 -2.66 -14.66 -7.36
N ASP A 127 -3.52 -13.71 -7.72
CA ASP A 127 -3.09 -12.41 -8.25
C ASP A 127 -2.52 -11.55 -7.11
N GLN A 128 -1.25 -11.14 -7.21
CA GLN A 128 -0.59 -10.30 -6.22
C GLN A 128 -0.31 -8.90 -6.79
N PRO A 129 -0.61 -7.83 -6.05
CA PRO A 129 -0.24 -6.48 -6.46
C PRO A 129 1.26 -6.27 -6.37
N PHE A 130 1.86 -5.80 -7.45
CA PHE A 130 3.27 -5.49 -7.54
C PHE A 130 3.46 -3.97 -7.61
N LEU A 131 3.97 -3.39 -6.52
CA LEU A 131 4.23 -1.96 -6.45
C LEU A 131 5.39 -1.58 -7.37
N GLY A 132 5.20 -0.51 -8.13
CA GLY A 132 6.19 0.02 -9.07
C GLY A 132 6.27 -0.70 -10.41
N LEU A 133 5.55 -1.81 -10.61
CA LEU A 133 5.55 -2.50 -11.90
C LEU A 133 4.92 -1.61 -12.97
N LEU A 134 5.66 -1.35 -14.06
CA LEU A 134 5.16 -0.57 -15.19
C LEU A 134 4.43 -1.50 -16.17
N SER A 135 3.23 -1.09 -16.59
CA SER A 135 2.37 -1.87 -17.49
C SER A 135 1.83 -1.02 -18.65
N GLY A 136 1.27 -1.70 -19.66
CA GLY A 136 0.52 -1.05 -20.73
C GLY A 136 1.35 -0.07 -21.55
N LEU A 137 0.92 1.19 -21.63
CA LEU A 137 1.63 2.24 -22.37
C LEU A 137 2.85 2.81 -21.62
N LEU A 138 2.90 2.67 -20.29
CA LEU A 138 3.98 3.22 -19.46
C LEU A 138 5.28 2.46 -19.71
N ALA A 139 5.25 1.13 -19.70
CA ALA A 139 6.43 0.30 -19.92
C ALA A 139 7.17 0.64 -21.23
N PRO A 140 6.55 0.57 -22.44
CA PRO A 140 7.23 0.91 -23.69
C PRO A 140 7.57 2.40 -23.78
N GLY A 141 6.78 3.29 -23.17
CA GLY A 141 7.06 4.72 -23.13
C GLY A 141 8.36 5.04 -22.37
N VAL A 142 8.57 4.37 -21.24
CA VAL A 142 9.77 4.52 -20.42
C VAL A 142 10.97 3.75 -20.99
N ALA A 143 10.73 2.62 -21.66
CA ALA A 143 11.79 1.87 -22.33
C ALA A 143 12.54 2.70 -23.39
N ARG A 144 11.88 3.67 -24.03
CA ARG A 144 12.52 4.57 -25.02
C ARG A 144 13.68 5.39 -24.46
N PHE A 145 13.74 5.61 -23.15
CA PHE A 145 14.88 6.28 -22.53
C PHE A 145 16.17 5.45 -22.56
N LEU A 146 16.07 4.14 -22.80
CA LEU A 146 17.23 3.27 -23.01
C LEU A 146 17.93 3.55 -24.35
N GLU A 147 17.19 4.08 -25.32
CA GLU A 147 17.70 4.46 -26.64
C GLU A 147 18.25 5.90 -26.67
N ARG A 148 18.03 6.67 -25.60
CA ARG A 148 18.52 8.04 -25.50
C ARG A 148 20.03 8.09 -25.28
N PRO A 149 20.70 9.16 -25.74
CA PRO A 149 22.05 9.47 -25.30
C PRO A 149 22.10 9.47 -23.77
N SER A 150 22.99 8.65 -23.20
CA SER A 150 23.07 8.41 -21.77
C SER A 150 24.51 8.42 -21.27
N ARG A 151 24.64 8.60 -19.97
CA ARG A 151 25.91 8.58 -19.22
C ARG A 151 25.77 7.70 -17.99
N GLN A 152 26.89 7.45 -17.30
CA GLN A 152 26.94 6.53 -16.16
C GLN A 152 26.81 7.23 -14.80
N GLU A 153 27.03 8.54 -14.73
CA GLU A 153 27.00 9.31 -13.47
C GLU A 153 25.92 10.40 -13.52
N THR A 154 25.31 10.68 -12.37
CA THR A 154 24.33 11.76 -12.17
C THR A 154 25.02 13.10 -11.94
N GLU A 155 24.35 14.24 -12.16
CA GLU A 155 24.96 15.54 -11.84
C GLU A 155 25.03 15.75 -10.33
N ASP A 156 26.07 16.46 -9.87
CA ASP A 156 26.29 16.83 -8.47
C ASP A 156 25.12 17.59 -7.84
N TYR A 157 24.28 18.24 -8.64
CA TYR A 157 23.12 19.03 -8.20
C TYR A 157 21.78 18.30 -8.35
N SER A 158 21.79 17.04 -8.80
CA SER A 158 20.60 16.21 -8.97
C SER A 158 20.39 15.27 -7.78
N VAL A 159 19.18 14.73 -7.65
CA VAL A 159 18.83 13.77 -6.60
C VAL A 159 18.21 12.51 -7.17
N ILE A 160 18.60 11.34 -6.68
CA ILE A 160 17.86 10.09 -6.93
C ILE A 160 16.76 9.98 -5.88
N LEU A 161 15.51 9.85 -6.33
CA LEU A 161 14.37 9.76 -5.42
C LEU A 161 14.44 8.45 -4.62
N PRO A 162 14.28 8.51 -3.29
CA PRO A 162 14.28 7.32 -2.46
C PRO A 162 13.02 6.51 -2.73
N GLY A 163 13.14 5.18 -2.66
CA GLY A 163 11.98 4.30 -2.79
C GLY A 163 11.05 4.37 -1.58
N VAL A 164 9.81 3.94 -1.78
CA VAL A 164 8.82 3.80 -0.70
C VAL A 164 9.00 2.46 0.03
N VAL A 165 9.35 1.42 -0.70
CA VAL A 165 9.61 0.06 -0.18
C VAL A 165 11.04 -0.06 0.33
N GLY A 166 11.24 -0.84 1.41
CA GLY A 166 12.57 -1.20 1.88
C GLY A 166 13.40 -1.84 0.76
N VAL A 167 14.74 -1.70 0.81
CA VAL A 167 15.59 -2.32 -0.23
C VAL A 167 15.41 -3.84 -0.23
N ASP A 168 15.31 -4.44 0.95
CA ASP A 168 15.18 -5.88 1.13
C ASP A 168 13.82 -6.39 0.62
N GLU A 169 12.71 -5.77 1.04
CA GLU A 169 11.35 -6.09 0.55
C GLU A 169 11.20 -5.93 -0.97
N PHE A 170 11.86 -4.93 -1.54
CA PHE A 170 11.89 -4.72 -2.99
C PHE A 170 12.66 -5.84 -3.70
N GLU A 171 13.81 -6.24 -3.17
CA GLU A 171 14.61 -7.32 -3.73
C GLU A 171 13.88 -8.67 -3.66
N GLU A 172 13.22 -8.99 -2.54
CA GLU A 172 12.39 -10.19 -2.39
C GLU A 172 11.23 -10.22 -3.42
N SER A 173 10.55 -9.08 -3.59
CA SER A 173 9.47 -8.96 -4.57
C SER A 173 10.00 -9.19 -6.00
N VAL A 174 11.15 -8.59 -6.34
CA VAL A 174 11.78 -8.76 -7.65
C VAL A 174 12.20 -10.21 -7.89
N GLU A 175 12.76 -10.87 -6.88
CA GLU A 175 13.15 -12.28 -6.97
C GLU A 175 11.94 -13.18 -7.24
N SER A 176 10.86 -12.99 -6.49
CA SER A 176 9.60 -13.71 -6.69
C SER A 176 9.03 -13.53 -8.11
N LEU A 177 9.07 -12.29 -8.64
CA LEU A 177 8.66 -12.00 -10.01
C LEU A 177 9.54 -12.72 -11.04
N VAL A 178 10.87 -12.73 -10.85
CA VAL A 178 11.81 -13.43 -11.73
C VAL A 178 11.53 -14.93 -11.72
N GLU A 179 11.35 -15.53 -10.55
CA GLU A 179 11.02 -16.95 -10.40
C GLU A 179 9.71 -17.30 -11.13
N SER A 180 8.66 -16.49 -10.97
CA SER A 180 7.38 -16.70 -11.65
C SER A 180 7.49 -16.54 -13.18
N ILE A 181 8.26 -15.55 -13.65
CA ILE A 181 8.51 -15.36 -15.09
C ILE A 181 9.30 -16.52 -15.67
N SER A 182 10.29 -17.04 -14.94
CA SER A 182 11.05 -18.24 -15.31
C SER A 182 10.17 -19.49 -15.30
N ALA A 183 9.29 -19.64 -14.32
CA ALA A 183 8.33 -20.74 -14.24
C ALA A 183 7.34 -20.73 -15.40
N LEU A 184 6.94 -19.55 -15.88
CA LEU A 184 6.02 -19.41 -17.00
C LEU A 184 6.62 -19.94 -18.31
N GLU A 185 7.91 -19.69 -18.54
CA GLU A 185 8.55 -20.00 -19.82
C GLU A 185 8.63 -21.51 -20.05
N GLY A 186 7.99 -21.99 -21.12
CA GLY A 186 8.01 -23.40 -21.51
C GLY A 186 7.06 -24.30 -20.71
N SER A 187 6.42 -23.81 -19.63
CA SER A 187 5.48 -24.60 -18.83
C SER A 187 4.27 -25.12 -19.61
N ALA A 188 3.74 -24.33 -20.55
CA ALA A 188 2.63 -24.79 -21.39
C ALA A 188 3.04 -25.96 -22.30
N GLU A 189 4.22 -25.87 -22.93
CA GLU A 189 4.75 -26.93 -23.79
C GLU A 189 5.12 -28.18 -22.97
N LEU A 190 5.68 -27.97 -21.78
CA LEU A 190 6.00 -29.03 -20.83
C LEU A 190 4.76 -29.82 -20.42
N ILE A 191 3.69 -29.15 -20.00
CA ILE A 191 2.41 -29.80 -19.65
C ILE A 191 1.89 -30.61 -20.85
N GLU A 192 1.85 -30.02 -22.05
CA GLU A 192 1.35 -30.69 -23.25
C GLU A 192 2.17 -31.95 -23.59
N ARG A 193 3.50 -31.85 -23.52
CA ARG A 193 4.42 -32.97 -23.77
C ARG A 193 4.23 -34.10 -22.77
N THR A 194 4.07 -33.75 -21.49
CA THR A 194 3.96 -34.71 -20.39
C THR A 194 2.62 -35.43 -20.41
N VAL A 195 1.52 -34.71 -20.67
CA VAL A 195 0.17 -35.29 -20.83
C VAL A 195 0.14 -36.27 -21.99
N ARG A 196 0.71 -35.91 -23.15
CA ARG A 196 0.81 -36.85 -24.30
C ARG A 196 1.60 -38.12 -23.98
N ARG A 197 2.65 -37.99 -23.16
CA ARG A 197 3.46 -39.14 -22.73
C ARG A 197 2.67 -40.08 -21.81
N ILE A 198 1.87 -39.52 -20.91
CA ILE A 198 0.95 -40.28 -20.04
C ILE A 198 -0.14 -40.97 -20.85
N GLU A 199 -0.79 -40.24 -21.77
CA GLU A 199 -1.83 -40.78 -22.65
C GLU A 199 -1.33 -42.03 -23.38
N LYS A 200 -0.17 -41.92 -24.04
CA LYS A 200 0.46 -43.04 -24.74
C LYS A 200 0.76 -44.22 -23.81
N ARG A 201 1.28 -43.96 -22.61
CA ARG A 201 1.62 -45.01 -21.64
C ARG A 201 0.40 -45.74 -21.10
N VAL A 202 -0.70 -45.01 -20.89
CA VAL A 202 -1.98 -45.59 -20.47
C VAL A 202 -2.58 -46.46 -21.58
N GLU A 203 -2.55 -45.99 -22.84
CA GLU A 203 -2.99 -46.79 -23.99
C GLU A 203 -2.19 -48.09 -24.12
N GLU A 204 -0.85 -48.02 -24.02
CA GLU A 204 0.03 -49.19 -24.04
C GLU A 204 -0.29 -50.16 -22.89
N THR A 205 -0.49 -49.67 -21.68
CA THR A 205 -0.71 -50.52 -20.49
C THR A 205 -2.10 -51.15 -20.49
N VAL A 206 -3.13 -50.42 -20.91
CA VAL A 206 -4.49 -50.96 -21.08
C VAL A 206 -4.48 -52.04 -22.17
N GLY A 207 -3.80 -51.80 -23.29
CA GLY A 207 -3.62 -52.79 -24.35
C GLY A 207 -2.95 -54.08 -23.86
N VAL A 208 -1.85 -53.97 -23.11
CA VAL A 208 -1.14 -55.13 -22.52
C VAL A 208 -2.03 -55.88 -21.52
N LEU A 209 -2.77 -55.18 -20.66
CA LEU A 209 -3.67 -55.82 -19.70
C LEU A 209 -4.81 -56.60 -20.38
N GLU A 210 -5.33 -56.10 -21.49
CA GLU A 210 -6.35 -56.77 -22.30
C GLU A 210 -5.76 -57.98 -23.06
N GLU A 211 -4.56 -57.83 -23.63
CA GLU A 211 -3.85 -58.91 -24.32
C GLU A 211 -3.45 -60.06 -23.38
N ASP A 212 -2.90 -59.77 -22.20
CA ASP A 212 -2.51 -60.79 -21.20
C ASP A 212 -3.72 -61.54 -20.62
N ALA A 213 -4.85 -60.86 -20.48
CA ALA A 213 -6.08 -61.46 -19.98
C ALA A 213 -6.84 -62.27 -21.03
N SER A 214 -6.72 -61.92 -22.31
CA SER A 214 -7.41 -62.60 -23.42
C SER A 214 -7.21 -64.13 -23.46
N PRO A 215 -5.98 -64.69 -23.39
CA PRO A 215 -5.78 -66.14 -23.42
C PRO A 215 -6.28 -66.85 -22.16
N THR A 216 -6.29 -66.18 -21.00
CA THR A 216 -6.82 -66.77 -19.77
C THR A 216 -8.34 -66.73 -19.72
N LEU A 217 -8.96 -65.63 -20.19
CA LEU A 217 -10.40 -65.48 -20.33
C LEU A 217 -10.98 -66.44 -21.37
N THR A 218 -10.38 -66.55 -22.55
CA THR A 218 -10.82 -67.51 -23.59
C THR A 218 -10.72 -68.97 -23.14
N ARG A 219 -9.69 -69.34 -22.38
CA ARG A 219 -9.59 -70.68 -21.75
C ARG A 219 -10.68 -70.90 -20.70
N LEU A 220 -10.95 -69.89 -19.87
CA LEU A 220 -12.02 -69.93 -18.87
C LEU A 220 -13.40 -70.05 -19.53
N GLU A 221 -13.64 -69.33 -20.63
CA GLU A 221 -14.89 -69.38 -21.38
C GLU A 221 -15.15 -70.74 -21.99
N ARG A 222 -14.16 -71.33 -22.68
CA ARG A 222 -14.27 -72.70 -23.20
C ARG A 222 -14.52 -73.73 -22.09
N ARG A 223 -13.94 -73.51 -20.91
CA ARG A 223 -14.14 -74.39 -19.75
C ARG A 223 -15.54 -74.23 -19.15
N ILE A 224 -16.04 -73.00 -19.05
CA ILE A 224 -17.42 -72.69 -18.61
C ILE A 224 -18.42 -73.35 -19.56
N GLU A 225 -18.26 -73.14 -20.86
CA GLU A 225 -19.11 -73.75 -21.91
C GLU A 225 -19.09 -75.29 -21.84
N SER A 226 -17.91 -75.89 -21.60
CA SER A 226 -17.78 -77.33 -21.40
C SER A 226 -18.51 -77.81 -20.14
N LEU A 227 -18.45 -77.06 -19.04
CA LEU A 227 -19.14 -77.39 -17.79
C LEU A 227 -20.65 -77.24 -17.92
N GLU A 228 -21.15 -76.22 -18.62
CA GLU A 228 -22.56 -76.03 -18.92
C GLU A 228 -23.13 -77.20 -19.72
N ASN A 229 -22.46 -77.59 -20.81
CA ASN A 229 -22.84 -78.76 -21.62
C ASN A 229 -22.82 -80.07 -20.83
N GLN A 230 -21.85 -80.24 -19.90
CA GLN A 230 -21.79 -81.42 -19.03
C GLN A 230 -22.92 -81.45 -18.01
N ILE A 231 -23.28 -80.30 -17.43
CA ILE A 231 -24.39 -80.19 -16.48
C ILE A 231 -25.71 -80.50 -17.19
N GLU A 232 -25.94 -79.94 -18.38
CA GLU A 232 -27.15 -80.19 -19.18
C GLU A 232 -27.30 -81.69 -19.54
N SER A 233 -26.20 -82.33 -19.95
CA SER A 233 -26.17 -83.78 -20.21
C SER A 233 -26.46 -84.62 -18.97
N LEU A 234 -25.85 -84.28 -17.82
CA LEU A 234 -26.08 -84.98 -16.55
C LEU A 234 -27.51 -84.77 -16.02
N GLU A 235 -28.09 -83.58 -16.19
CA GLU A 235 -29.47 -83.28 -15.85
C GLU A 235 -30.44 -84.11 -16.72
N SER A 236 -30.16 -84.21 -18.03
CA SER A 236 -30.93 -85.07 -18.94
C SER A 236 -30.82 -86.56 -18.56
N GLN A 237 -29.63 -87.02 -18.16
CA GLN A 237 -29.41 -88.39 -17.68
C GLN A 237 -30.11 -88.67 -16.34
N LEU A 238 -30.11 -87.71 -15.41
CA LEU A 238 -30.82 -87.77 -14.15
C LEU A 238 -32.34 -87.90 -14.37
N VAL A 239 -32.90 -87.12 -15.29
CA VAL A 239 -34.34 -87.20 -15.66
C VAL A 239 -34.68 -88.57 -16.25
N ARG A 240 -33.80 -89.13 -17.10
CA ARG A 240 -33.97 -90.49 -17.65
C ARG A 240 -33.85 -91.58 -16.58
N ALA A 241 -32.88 -91.46 -15.67
CA ALA A 241 -32.68 -92.39 -14.57
C ALA A 241 -33.88 -92.39 -13.60
N ARG A 242 -34.44 -91.22 -13.27
CA ARG A 242 -35.66 -91.10 -12.46
C ARG A 242 -36.90 -91.68 -13.12
N ALA A 243 -36.95 -91.72 -14.46
CA ALA A 243 -38.04 -92.33 -15.22
C ALA A 243 -37.93 -93.86 -15.37
N THR A 244 -36.74 -94.44 -15.14
CA THR A 244 -36.50 -95.89 -15.20
C THR A 244 -36.23 -96.43 -13.80
N SER A 245 -37.19 -97.15 -13.20
CA SER A 245 -37.12 -97.67 -11.83
C SER A 245 -35.99 -98.71 -11.61
N SER A 246 -34.72 -98.28 -11.56
CA SER A 246 -33.58 -99.15 -11.28
C SER A 246 -32.42 -98.42 -10.59
N THR A 247 -32.01 -98.95 -9.42
CA THR A 247 -30.79 -98.64 -8.63
C THR A 247 -30.61 -97.22 -8.07
N SER A 248 -30.96 -97.05 -6.78
CA SER A 248 -30.70 -95.83 -5.98
C SER A 248 -29.24 -95.39 -5.96
N THR A 249 -28.30 -96.31 -6.15
CA THR A 249 -26.85 -96.02 -6.16
C THR A 249 -26.42 -95.18 -7.36
N LYS A 250 -26.96 -95.45 -8.56
CA LYS A 250 -26.61 -94.69 -9.78
C LYS A 250 -27.18 -93.28 -9.75
N GLU A 251 -28.38 -93.10 -9.21
CA GLU A 251 -28.96 -91.77 -9.02
C GLU A 251 -28.11 -90.91 -8.07
N THR A 252 -27.71 -91.48 -6.92
CA THR A 252 -26.86 -90.74 -5.96
C THR A 252 -25.47 -90.38 -6.52
N GLU A 253 -24.94 -91.19 -7.44
CA GLU A 253 -23.67 -90.93 -8.11
C GLU A 253 -23.78 -89.82 -9.18
N ILE A 254 -24.88 -89.80 -9.94
CA ILE A 254 -25.21 -88.72 -10.88
C ILE A 254 -25.46 -87.40 -10.12
N GLU A 255 -26.17 -87.44 -8.99
CA GLU A 255 -26.40 -86.25 -8.16
C GLU A 255 -25.09 -85.68 -7.59
N ARG A 256 -24.21 -86.54 -7.04
CA ARG A 256 -22.89 -86.09 -6.55
C ARG A 256 -22.01 -85.48 -7.63
N THR A 257 -22.02 -86.07 -8.84
CA THR A 257 -21.22 -85.54 -9.95
C THR A 257 -21.79 -84.23 -10.48
N LEU A 258 -23.11 -84.10 -10.53
CA LEU A 258 -23.82 -82.88 -10.91
C LEU A 258 -23.56 -81.74 -9.92
N ASP A 259 -23.61 -82.00 -8.61
CA ASP A 259 -23.26 -81.02 -7.57
C ASP A 259 -21.80 -80.57 -7.68
N ALA A 260 -20.87 -81.50 -7.92
CA ALA A 260 -19.46 -81.19 -8.10
C ALA A 260 -19.22 -80.30 -9.35
N ARG A 261 -19.96 -80.53 -10.44
CA ARG A 261 -19.87 -79.73 -11.68
C ARG A 261 -20.50 -78.35 -11.52
N LYS A 262 -21.66 -78.24 -10.85
CA LYS A 262 -22.27 -76.94 -10.49
C LYS A 262 -21.36 -76.11 -9.59
N ALA A 263 -20.70 -76.74 -8.61
CA ALA A 263 -19.73 -76.07 -7.75
C ALA A 263 -18.44 -75.65 -8.51
N ALA A 264 -18.03 -76.38 -9.55
CA ALA A 264 -16.92 -75.98 -10.43
C ALA A 264 -17.32 -74.80 -11.33
N LEU A 265 -18.52 -74.84 -11.93
CA LEU A 265 -19.06 -73.76 -12.76
C LEU A 265 -19.16 -72.45 -11.95
N LYS A 266 -19.70 -72.51 -10.72
CA LYS A 266 -19.78 -71.35 -9.83
C LYS A 266 -18.42 -70.71 -9.56
N ARG A 267 -17.39 -71.53 -9.27
CA ARG A 267 -16.02 -71.05 -9.05
C ARG A 267 -15.39 -70.43 -10.29
N ASP A 268 -15.61 -71.03 -11.46
CA ASP A 268 -15.04 -70.50 -12.72
C ASP A 268 -15.77 -69.20 -13.15
N LEU A 269 -17.08 -69.08 -12.91
CA LEU A 269 -17.84 -67.83 -13.09
C LEU A 269 -17.37 -66.72 -12.13
N GLU A 270 -17.16 -67.03 -10.85
CA GLU A 270 -16.61 -66.09 -9.86
C GLU A 270 -15.17 -65.68 -10.21
N ARG A 271 -14.36 -66.60 -10.75
CA ARG A 271 -13.00 -66.30 -11.20
C ARG A 271 -13.00 -65.40 -12.44
N LYS A 272 -13.89 -65.66 -13.41
CA LYS A 272 -14.08 -64.81 -14.59
C LYS A 272 -14.48 -63.39 -14.17
N SER A 273 -15.52 -63.25 -13.33
CA SER A 273 -16.00 -61.95 -12.86
C SER A 273 -14.95 -61.17 -12.05
N LYS A 274 -14.09 -61.87 -11.28
CA LYS A 274 -12.99 -61.25 -10.53
C LYS A 274 -11.88 -60.72 -11.45
N ILE A 275 -11.54 -61.44 -12.52
CA ILE A 275 -10.51 -61.02 -13.49
C ILE A 275 -11.03 -59.85 -14.32
N THR A 276 -12.22 -59.96 -14.91
CA THR A 276 -12.83 -58.88 -15.70
C THR A 276 -13.14 -57.66 -14.84
N GLY A 277 -13.57 -57.84 -13.59
CA GLY A 277 -13.82 -56.75 -12.65
C GLY A 277 -12.56 -55.99 -12.26
N LYS A 278 -11.42 -56.68 -12.05
CA LYS A 278 -10.14 -56.02 -11.77
C LYS A 278 -9.61 -55.22 -12.96
N ILE A 279 -9.57 -55.83 -14.14
CA ILE A 279 -9.09 -55.18 -15.37
C ILE A 279 -9.99 -54.01 -15.73
N GLY A 280 -11.31 -54.21 -15.69
CA GLY A 280 -12.29 -53.17 -15.96
C GLY A 280 -12.19 -52.00 -14.98
N LYS A 281 -11.93 -52.27 -13.69
CA LYS A 281 -11.75 -51.21 -12.68
C LYS A 281 -10.46 -50.42 -12.93
N SER A 282 -9.32 -51.09 -13.08
CA SER A 282 -8.03 -50.42 -13.31
C SER A 282 -8.01 -49.64 -14.64
N SER A 283 -8.54 -50.23 -15.72
CA SER A 283 -8.66 -49.56 -17.02
C SER A 283 -9.57 -48.33 -16.95
N LYS A 284 -10.75 -48.46 -16.31
CA LYS A 284 -11.68 -47.34 -16.14
C LYS A 284 -11.10 -46.22 -15.26
N GLU A 285 -10.36 -46.56 -14.20
CA GLU A 285 -9.69 -45.56 -13.35
C GLU A 285 -8.57 -44.83 -14.09
N MET A 286 -7.76 -45.52 -14.90
CA MET A 286 -6.72 -44.90 -15.72
C MET A 286 -7.32 -44.00 -16.80
N LEU A 287 -8.30 -44.50 -17.58
CA LEU A 287 -8.95 -43.72 -18.64
C LEU A 287 -9.68 -42.49 -18.10
N SER A 288 -10.42 -42.63 -17.00
CA SER A 288 -11.08 -41.50 -16.34
C SER A 288 -10.06 -40.51 -15.75
N GLY A 289 -8.93 -41.00 -15.24
CA GLY A 289 -7.85 -40.17 -14.74
C GLY A 289 -7.20 -39.33 -15.84
N VAL A 290 -6.94 -39.94 -17.00
CA VAL A 290 -6.40 -39.25 -18.19
C VAL A 290 -7.38 -38.23 -18.75
N GLU A 291 -8.66 -38.56 -18.82
CA GLU A 291 -9.69 -37.62 -19.31
C GLU A 291 -9.76 -36.36 -18.44
N LYS A 292 -9.77 -36.52 -17.12
CA LYS A 292 -9.71 -35.38 -16.17
C LYS A 292 -8.42 -34.59 -16.29
N LEU A 293 -7.28 -35.28 -16.37
CA LEU A 293 -5.98 -34.64 -16.57
C LEU A 293 -5.97 -33.82 -17.88
N ARG A 294 -6.61 -34.30 -18.94
CA ARG A 294 -6.72 -33.60 -20.23
C ARG A 294 -7.60 -32.34 -20.13
N GLU A 295 -8.69 -32.39 -19.37
CA GLU A 295 -9.53 -31.22 -19.12
C GLU A 295 -8.79 -30.16 -18.27
N GLU A 296 -8.17 -30.59 -17.17
CA GLU A 296 -7.41 -29.72 -16.26
C GLU A 296 -6.20 -29.09 -16.95
N SER A 297 -5.45 -29.86 -17.75
CA SER A 297 -4.32 -29.35 -18.53
C SER A 297 -4.75 -28.33 -19.59
N LYS A 298 -5.90 -28.50 -20.25
CA LYS A 298 -6.45 -27.50 -21.18
C LYS A 298 -6.81 -26.19 -20.47
N GLU A 299 -7.30 -26.25 -19.24
CA GLU A 299 -7.57 -25.04 -18.44
C GLU A 299 -6.26 -24.37 -18.02
N ALA A 300 -5.30 -25.12 -17.48
CA ALA A 300 -4.00 -24.60 -17.07
C ALA A 300 -3.24 -23.99 -18.24
N ILE A 301 -3.22 -24.63 -19.42
CA ILE A 301 -2.61 -24.06 -20.64
C ILE A 301 -3.32 -22.76 -21.05
N ARG A 302 -4.66 -22.66 -20.90
CA ARG A 302 -5.39 -21.40 -21.17
C ARG A 302 -4.97 -20.28 -20.20
N ILE A 303 -4.78 -20.60 -18.92
CA ILE A 303 -4.27 -19.67 -17.90
C ILE A 303 -2.85 -19.24 -18.25
N LEU A 304 -1.93 -20.19 -18.51
CA LEU A 304 -0.54 -19.90 -18.88
C LEU A 304 -0.44 -19.02 -20.14
N ASN A 305 -1.21 -19.33 -21.19
CA ASN A 305 -1.26 -18.51 -22.42
C ASN A 305 -1.86 -17.11 -22.19
N ARG A 306 -2.70 -16.93 -21.17
CA ARG A 306 -3.16 -15.60 -20.76
C ARG A 306 -2.04 -14.86 -20.04
N LEU A 307 -1.38 -15.50 -19.09
CA LEU A 307 -0.25 -14.93 -18.36
C LEU A 307 0.93 -14.58 -19.28
N GLU A 308 1.20 -15.36 -20.33
CA GLU A 308 2.19 -15.01 -21.36
C GLU A 308 1.81 -13.73 -22.13
N ARG A 309 0.51 -13.52 -22.40
CA ARG A 309 0.03 -12.28 -23.03
C ARG A 309 0.13 -11.10 -22.09
N ASP A 310 -0.21 -11.29 -20.82
CA ASP A 310 -0.10 -10.27 -19.78
C ASP A 310 1.37 -9.89 -19.54
N LEU A 311 2.28 -10.88 -19.51
CA LEU A 311 3.73 -10.67 -19.53
C LEU A 311 4.17 -9.85 -20.75
N GLY A 312 3.54 -10.08 -21.90
CA GLY A 312 3.73 -9.28 -23.11
C GLY A 312 3.41 -7.80 -22.94
N ASN A 313 2.45 -7.46 -22.08
CA ASN A 313 2.03 -6.07 -21.79
C ASN A 313 2.91 -5.35 -20.77
N ILE A 314 3.61 -6.10 -19.89
CA ILE A 314 4.50 -5.55 -18.87
C ILE A 314 5.99 -5.61 -19.25
N SER A 315 6.34 -6.40 -20.27
CA SER A 315 7.73 -6.58 -20.70
C SER A 315 8.03 -5.84 -22.01
N VAL A 316 9.21 -5.22 -22.05
CA VAL A 316 9.72 -4.44 -23.17
C VAL A 316 10.98 -5.07 -23.74
N THR A 317 11.19 -4.92 -25.05
CA THR A 317 12.43 -5.33 -25.71
C THR A 317 13.49 -4.24 -25.61
N ALA A 318 14.68 -4.58 -25.15
CA ALA A 318 15.83 -3.68 -25.12
C ALA A 318 17.14 -4.43 -25.45
N SER A 319 18.04 -3.78 -26.19
CA SER A 319 19.35 -4.31 -26.55
C SER A 319 20.40 -3.96 -25.50
N ILE A 320 20.23 -4.47 -24.28
CA ILE A 320 21.18 -4.25 -23.18
C ILE A 320 21.99 -5.52 -22.95
N GLU A 321 23.31 -5.41 -23.14
CA GLU A 321 24.27 -6.41 -22.68
C GLU A 321 24.36 -6.35 -21.15
N SER A 322 23.50 -7.10 -20.45
CA SER A 322 23.57 -7.26 -19.00
C SER A 322 24.15 -8.64 -18.68
N GLN A 323 25.44 -8.69 -18.36
CA GLN A 323 26.09 -9.84 -17.72
C GLN A 323 26.34 -9.51 -16.24
N GLY A 324 25.29 -9.42 -15.42
CA GLY A 324 25.43 -9.19 -13.97
C GLY A 324 24.28 -8.42 -13.31
N ALA A 325 24.34 -8.34 -11.98
CA ALA A 325 23.31 -7.81 -11.08
C ALA A 325 22.84 -6.39 -11.45
N GLY A 326 21.51 -6.23 -11.50
CA GLY A 326 20.76 -4.97 -11.48
C GLY A 326 21.23 -3.84 -12.42
N THR A 327 20.58 -3.70 -13.58
CA THR A 327 20.67 -2.43 -14.35
C THR A 327 19.58 -1.48 -13.85
N THR A 328 19.94 -0.24 -13.54
CA THR A 328 18.97 0.81 -13.13
C THR A 328 18.97 1.95 -14.15
N LEU A 329 17.79 2.27 -14.68
CA LEU A 329 17.53 3.45 -15.49
C LEU A 329 17.08 4.60 -14.58
N LEU A 330 17.74 5.76 -14.68
CA LEU A 330 17.43 6.95 -13.89
C LEU A 330 16.70 7.98 -14.78
N VAL A 331 15.37 7.98 -14.77
CA VAL A 331 14.58 8.89 -15.63
C VAL A 331 14.49 10.28 -14.98
N PRO A 332 14.94 11.37 -15.66
CA PRO A 332 14.96 12.71 -15.07
C PRO A 332 13.60 13.40 -15.12
N PHE A 333 13.13 13.90 -13.98
CA PHE A 333 11.96 14.76 -13.82
C PHE A 333 12.33 16.03 -13.05
N PHE A 334 11.58 17.11 -13.27
CA PHE A 334 11.80 18.39 -12.59
C PHE A 334 10.63 18.70 -11.66
N PHE A 335 10.91 18.82 -10.37
CA PHE A 335 9.94 19.16 -9.34
C PHE A 335 10.01 20.65 -9.06
N VAL A 336 8.89 21.35 -9.24
CA VAL A 336 8.75 22.78 -9.04
C VAL A 336 7.81 23.03 -7.88
N GLY A 337 8.31 23.63 -6.80
CA GLY A 337 7.52 23.97 -5.63
C GLY A 337 6.97 25.38 -5.73
N TYR A 338 5.64 25.52 -5.63
CA TYR A 338 4.98 26.82 -5.48
C TYR A 338 4.35 26.94 -4.10
N SER A 339 4.73 27.96 -3.34
CA SER A 339 4.19 28.23 -2.01
C SER A 339 3.37 29.50 -1.97
N LYS A 340 2.13 29.38 -1.51
CA LYS A 340 1.21 30.50 -1.31
C LYS A 340 0.51 30.36 0.02
N LYS A 341 0.75 31.32 0.93
CA LYS A 341 0.15 31.33 2.29
C LYS A 341 0.41 30.02 3.07
N GLY A 342 1.61 29.44 2.94
CA GLY A 342 2.00 28.22 3.64
C GLY A 342 1.56 26.91 2.99
N LEU A 343 0.72 26.94 1.94
CA LEU A 343 0.37 25.76 1.16
C LEU A 343 1.39 25.57 0.03
N LEU A 344 2.06 24.42 0.05
CA LEU A 344 3.01 23.99 -0.98
C LEU A 344 2.30 23.13 -2.03
N GLU A 345 2.28 23.60 -3.26
CA GLU A 345 1.86 22.85 -4.45
C GLU A 345 3.09 22.49 -5.26
N ILE A 346 3.27 21.19 -5.53
CA ILE A 346 4.40 20.70 -6.33
C ILE A 346 3.91 20.40 -7.74
N ARG A 347 4.55 20.98 -8.76
CA ARG A 347 4.36 20.59 -10.16
C ARG A 347 5.52 19.74 -10.62
N VAL A 348 5.24 18.74 -11.45
CA VAL A 348 6.29 17.88 -12.02
C VAL A 348 6.34 18.15 -13.52
N HIS A 349 7.55 18.31 -14.04
CA HIS A 349 7.78 18.45 -15.47
C HIS A 349 8.55 17.24 -16.01
N PRO A 350 8.09 16.68 -17.13
CA PRO A 350 8.71 15.52 -17.73
C PRO A 350 10.01 15.90 -18.45
N PRO A 351 10.86 14.91 -18.74
CA PRO A 351 11.93 15.09 -19.71
C PRO A 351 11.35 15.41 -21.09
N ALA A 352 12.06 16.21 -21.87
CA ALA A 352 11.49 16.90 -23.02
C ALA A 352 12.17 16.57 -24.36
N ASN A 353 11.48 16.91 -25.44
CA ASN A 353 12.03 16.99 -26.79
C ASN A 353 12.04 18.46 -27.24
N LEU A 354 13.15 18.90 -27.84
CA LEU A 354 13.21 20.19 -28.51
C LEU A 354 12.48 20.12 -29.85
N ILE A 355 11.48 20.97 -30.03
CA ILE A 355 10.77 21.15 -31.30
C ILE A 355 11.39 22.34 -32.03
N GLU A 356 11.76 22.12 -33.30
CA GLU A 356 12.14 23.22 -34.19
C GLU A 356 10.90 24.02 -34.57
N THR A 357 10.82 25.26 -34.10
CA THR A 357 9.76 26.21 -34.46
C THR A 357 10.35 27.48 -35.04
N ASP A 358 9.68 28.01 -36.07
CA ASP A 358 9.99 29.35 -36.62
C ASP A 358 9.44 30.49 -35.73
N GLU A 359 8.70 30.15 -34.68
CA GLU A 359 8.26 31.13 -33.69
C GLU A 359 9.45 31.78 -32.99
N ARG A 360 9.38 33.12 -32.86
CA ARG A 360 10.34 33.95 -32.15
C ARG A 360 9.60 34.91 -31.23
N ILE A 361 10.32 35.43 -30.24
CA ILE A 361 9.77 36.43 -29.31
C ILE A 361 9.22 37.65 -30.07
N GLY A 362 8.08 38.15 -29.61
CA GLY A 362 7.39 39.29 -30.21
C GLY A 362 7.24 40.44 -29.21
N ARG A 363 6.52 41.49 -29.59
CA ARG A 363 6.28 42.64 -28.69
C ARG A 363 5.59 42.23 -27.38
N ARG A 364 4.63 41.30 -27.44
CA ARG A 364 3.80 40.88 -26.29
C ARG A 364 4.31 39.63 -25.54
N ARG A 365 5.06 38.75 -26.20
CA ARG A 365 5.49 37.45 -25.64
C ARG A 365 6.96 37.53 -25.23
N GLY A 366 7.25 37.32 -23.96
CA GLY A 366 8.59 37.40 -23.38
C GLY A 366 9.45 36.15 -23.57
N PHE A 367 8.80 34.99 -23.74
CA PHE A 367 9.45 33.70 -23.90
C PHE A 367 8.65 32.78 -24.84
N VAL A 368 9.35 32.00 -25.66
CA VAL A 368 8.79 30.96 -26.52
C VAL A 368 9.29 29.60 -26.04
N ASP A 369 8.39 28.81 -25.45
CA ASP A 369 8.70 27.44 -25.03
C ASP A 369 8.75 26.51 -26.25
N THR A 370 9.95 26.01 -26.55
CA THR A 370 10.23 25.07 -27.65
C THR A 370 10.31 23.62 -27.18
N PHE A 371 10.05 23.34 -25.90
CA PHE A 371 10.13 22.00 -25.33
C PHE A 371 8.75 21.38 -25.14
N SER A 372 8.53 20.24 -25.79
CA SER A 372 7.36 19.40 -25.56
C SER A 372 7.71 18.17 -24.75
N SER A 373 6.71 17.55 -24.16
CA SER A 373 6.88 16.24 -23.55
C SER A 373 7.40 15.20 -24.55
N SER A 374 8.12 14.22 -24.03
CA SER A 374 8.73 13.15 -24.80
C SER A 374 7.70 12.16 -25.34
N SER A 375 6.63 11.87 -24.56
CA SER A 375 5.50 11.04 -24.98
C SER A 375 4.33 11.12 -23.98
N HIS A 376 3.13 10.75 -24.42
CA HIS A 376 1.94 10.65 -23.56
C HIS A 376 2.11 9.69 -22.37
N ALA A 377 2.90 8.63 -22.52
CA ALA A 377 3.20 7.71 -21.42
C ALA A 377 4.04 8.40 -20.33
N VAL A 378 4.97 9.26 -20.73
CA VAL A 378 5.79 10.04 -19.78
C VAL A 378 4.95 11.12 -19.13
N ASP A 379 4.00 11.73 -19.86
CA ASP A 379 3.02 12.66 -19.27
C ASP A 379 2.15 11.98 -18.22
N ALA A 380 1.70 10.75 -18.47
CA ALA A 380 0.94 9.97 -17.50
C ALA A 380 1.77 9.68 -16.24
N LEU A 381 3.03 9.23 -16.40
CA LEU A 381 3.94 9.05 -15.26
C LEU A 381 4.22 10.37 -14.51
N CYS A 382 4.35 11.47 -15.24
CA CYS A 382 4.52 12.80 -14.68
C CYS A 382 3.31 13.24 -13.85
N ALA A 383 2.10 12.99 -14.34
CA ALA A 383 0.85 13.28 -13.63
C ALA A 383 0.73 12.44 -12.36
N LEU A 384 1.08 11.15 -12.43
CA LEU A 384 1.11 10.27 -11.26
C LEU A 384 2.11 10.76 -10.20
N LEU A 385 3.31 11.17 -10.62
CA LEU A 385 4.32 11.75 -9.72
C LEU A 385 3.85 13.08 -9.10
N GLU A 386 3.18 13.92 -9.89
CA GLU A 386 2.60 15.18 -9.41
C GLU A 386 1.48 14.95 -8.40
N GLU A 387 0.58 14.02 -8.69
CA GLU A 387 -0.49 13.63 -7.77
C GLU A 387 0.12 13.08 -6.48
N HIS A 388 1.06 12.13 -6.57
CA HIS A 388 1.72 11.55 -5.40
C HIS A 388 2.50 12.58 -4.58
N ALA A 389 3.20 13.53 -5.21
CA ALA A 389 3.88 14.64 -4.54
C ALA A 389 2.92 15.59 -3.80
N ASN A 390 1.64 15.61 -4.18
CA ASN A 390 0.63 16.46 -3.56
C ASN A 390 -0.35 15.71 -2.63
N SER A 391 -0.57 14.42 -2.80
CA SER A 391 -1.45 13.62 -1.95
C SER A 391 -0.70 12.98 -0.78
N ASP A 392 0.51 12.46 -1.03
CA ASP A 392 1.30 11.77 -0.02
C ASP A 392 2.13 12.75 0.82
N VAL A 393 1.79 12.85 2.10
CA VAL A 393 2.45 13.73 3.08
C VAL A 393 3.92 13.35 3.28
N THR A 394 4.24 12.06 3.26
CA THR A 394 5.61 11.56 3.48
C THR A 394 6.48 11.87 2.28
N PHE A 395 6.00 11.61 1.06
CA PHE A 395 6.71 11.91 -0.17
C PHE A 395 6.89 13.42 -0.34
N ARG A 396 5.85 14.22 -0.07
CA ARG A 396 5.93 15.69 -0.05
C ARG A 396 6.99 16.20 0.94
N LYS A 397 7.03 15.68 2.19
CA LYS A 397 8.04 16.04 3.21
C LYS A 397 9.44 15.68 2.71
N ARG A 398 9.62 14.52 2.06
CA ARG A 398 10.89 14.12 1.45
C ARG A 398 11.33 15.10 0.36
N ILE A 399 10.46 15.46 -0.59
CA ILE A 399 10.77 16.43 -1.65
C ILE A 399 11.16 17.79 -1.05
N ARG A 400 10.43 18.27 -0.02
CA ARG A 400 10.77 19.51 0.68
C ARG A 400 12.12 19.46 1.39
N ASN A 401 12.45 18.34 2.04
CA ASN A 401 13.76 18.15 2.67
C ASN A 401 14.89 18.06 1.63
N LEU A 402 14.63 17.46 0.47
CA LEU A 402 15.59 17.42 -0.64
C LEU A 402 15.78 18.81 -1.24
N SER A 403 14.70 19.58 -1.44
CA SER A 403 14.79 20.92 -2.02
C SER A 403 15.56 21.89 -1.12
N SER A 404 15.47 21.77 0.21
CA SER A 404 16.30 22.60 1.12
C SER A 404 17.81 22.50 0.87
N ARG A 405 18.29 21.36 0.35
CA ARG A 405 19.72 21.10 0.11
C ARG A 405 20.11 21.16 -1.37
N MET A 406 19.17 20.81 -2.25
CA MET A 406 19.41 20.55 -3.67
C MET A 406 18.57 21.45 -4.59
N ASN A 407 18.08 22.58 -4.08
CA ASN A 407 17.37 23.57 -4.89
C ASN A 407 18.33 24.18 -5.93
N LEU A 408 18.00 24.01 -7.20
CA LEU A 408 18.78 24.50 -8.34
C LEU A 408 18.93 26.02 -8.32
N LEU A 409 17.97 26.74 -7.74
CA LEU A 409 18.02 28.19 -7.59
C LEU A 409 18.99 28.64 -6.49
N SER A 410 19.39 27.75 -5.59
CA SER A 410 20.29 28.03 -4.46
C SER A 410 21.75 27.65 -4.72
N LEU A 411 21.98 26.62 -5.54
CA LEU A 411 23.30 26.03 -5.73
C LEU A 411 24.15 26.79 -6.76
N LYS A 412 25.38 27.16 -6.38
CA LYS A 412 26.28 27.92 -7.25
C LYS A 412 26.53 27.29 -8.63
N SER A 413 26.66 25.96 -8.68
CA SER A 413 26.91 25.23 -9.94
C SER A 413 25.73 25.31 -10.90
N SER A 414 24.50 25.15 -10.41
CA SER A 414 23.30 25.20 -11.25
C SER A 414 22.88 26.64 -11.59
N ARG A 415 23.09 27.62 -10.70
CA ARG A 415 22.83 29.04 -11.00
C ARG A 415 23.55 29.50 -12.26
N ARG A 416 24.83 29.16 -12.37
CA ARG A 416 25.63 29.51 -13.55
C ARG A 416 25.05 28.87 -14.81
N LEU A 417 24.70 27.58 -14.76
CA LEU A 417 24.09 26.87 -15.89
C LEU A 417 22.75 27.49 -16.30
N ILE A 418 21.91 27.88 -15.35
CA ILE A 418 20.61 28.51 -15.61
C ILE A 418 20.80 29.88 -16.30
N VAL A 419 21.72 30.71 -15.81
CA VAL A 419 21.99 32.04 -16.38
C VAL A 419 22.63 31.92 -17.77
N ASP A 420 23.62 31.04 -17.93
CA ASP A 420 24.27 30.79 -19.22
C ASP A 420 23.23 30.24 -20.24
N GLY A 421 22.37 29.31 -19.80
CA GLY A 421 21.23 28.81 -20.58
C GLY A 421 20.25 29.88 -21.03
N ALA A 422 19.86 30.79 -20.13
CA ALA A 422 19.00 31.93 -20.45
C ALA A 422 19.65 32.84 -21.51
N ARG A 423 20.96 33.08 -21.44
CA ARG A 423 21.69 33.86 -22.45
C ARG A 423 21.71 33.17 -23.81
N PHE A 424 21.82 31.85 -23.86
CA PHE A 424 21.69 31.11 -25.12
C PHE A 424 20.28 31.23 -25.71
N LEU A 425 19.23 31.18 -24.89
CA LEU A 425 17.85 31.40 -25.35
C LEU A 425 17.64 32.82 -25.90
N VAL A 426 18.30 33.82 -25.32
CA VAL A 426 18.30 35.19 -25.87
C VAL A 426 18.98 35.24 -27.23
N ALA A 427 20.14 34.58 -27.38
CA ALA A 427 20.87 34.51 -28.65
C ALA A 427 20.05 33.86 -29.76
N ASP A 428 19.25 32.84 -29.44
CA ASP A 428 18.35 32.16 -30.38
C ASP A 428 17.05 32.93 -30.66
N GLY A 429 16.81 34.05 -29.96
CA GLY A 429 15.60 34.85 -30.09
C GLY A 429 14.35 34.20 -29.49
N LEU A 430 14.54 33.33 -28.49
CA LEU A 430 13.48 32.62 -27.76
C LEU A 430 13.15 33.26 -26.42
N LEU A 431 14.04 34.11 -25.89
CA LEU A 431 13.86 34.83 -24.63
C LEU A 431 14.19 36.32 -24.82
N LYS A 432 13.37 37.20 -24.23
CA LYS A 432 13.66 38.63 -24.19
C LYS A 432 14.84 38.93 -23.25
N PRO A 433 15.75 39.87 -23.62
CA PRO A 433 16.85 40.27 -22.74
C PRO A 433 16.37 40.74 -21.36
N GLU A 434 15.26 41.49 -21.30
CA GLU A 434 14.74 42.00 -20.03
C GLU A 434 14.33 40.87 -19.07
N VAL A 435 13.79 39.76 -19.60
CA VAL A 435 13.39 38.60 -18.81
C VAL A 435 14.60 37.81 -18.32
N ALA A 436 15.68 37.76 -19.10
CA ALA A 436 16.93 37.15 -18.69
C ALA A 436 17.61 37.96 -17.56
N ASP A 437 17.59 39.30 -17.66
CA ASP A 437 18.12 40.19 -16.63
C ASP A 437 17.31 40.08 -15.32
N ASP A 438 15.97 40.01 -15.42
CA ASP A 438 15.08 39.79 -14.28
C ASP A 438 15.37 38.44 -13.59
N LEU A 439 15.62 37.38 -14.37
CA LEU A 439 16.02 36.07 -13.85
C LEU A 439 17.35 36.14 -13.10
N GLU A 440 18.37 36.79 -13.67
CA GLU A 440 19.70 36.94 -13.06
C GLU A 440 19.61 37.72 -11.74
N SER A 441 18.81 38.79 -11.71
CA SER A 441 18.51 39.58 -10.51
C SER A 441 17.80 38.74 -9.43
N MET A 442 16.78 37.98 -9.81
CA MET A 442 16.03 37.10 -8.91
C MET A 442 16.94 36.02 -8.30
N ILE A 443 17.73 35.32 -9.12
CA ILE A 443 18.65 34.28 -8.63
C ILE A 443 19.69 34.87 -7.68
N SER A 444 20.19 36.07 -7.99
CA SER A 444 21.16 36.77 -7.15
C SER A 444 20.59 37.18 -5.78
N SER A 445 19.28 37.41 -5.69
CA SER A 445 18.60 37.72 -4.43
C SER A 445 18.43 36.52 -3.49
N ILE A 446 18.49 35.29 -4.02
CA ILE A 446 18.38 34.06 -3.23
C ILE A 446 19.75 33.79 -2.58
N PRO A 447 19.84 33.46 -1.28
CA PRO A 447 21.10 33.10 -0.63
C PRO A 447 21.80 31.89 -1.30
N GLU A 448 23.11 31.98 -1.53
CA GLU A 448 23.89 30.87 -2.10
C GLU A 448 24.05 29.73 -1.09
N GLY A 449 23.57 28.54 -1.47
CA GLY A 449 23.84 27.28 -0.77
C GLY A 449 25.14 26.64 -1.29
N LYS A 450 26.05 26.28 -0.39
CA LYS A 450 27.20 25.42 -0.74
C LYS A 450 26.75 23.96 -0.70
N LEU A 451 26.94 23.22 -1.80
CA LEU A 451 26.88 21.76 -1.80
C LEU A 451 27.87 21.25 -0.75
N ARG A 452 27.37 20.69 0.36
CA ARG A 452 28.18 19.89 1.28
C ARG A 452 28.54 18.61 0.53
N LYS A 453 29.64 18.64 -0.24
CA LYS A 453 30.20 17.44 -0.87
C LYS A 453 30.46 16.44 0.26
N ARG A 454 29.79 15.29 0.24
CA ARG A 454 30.27 14.11 0.97
C ARG A 454 31.62 13.78 0.36
N VAL A 455 32.70 14.27 0.97
CA VAL A 455 34.05 13.86 0.61
C VAL A 455 34.09 12.34 0.84
N ARG A 456 34.36 11.58 -0.22
CA ARG A 456 34.68 10.14 -0.09
C ARG A 456 35.83 10.03 0.89
N ARG A 457 35.57 9.41 2.03
CA ARG A 457 36.52 9.16 3.12
C ARG A 457 37.73 8.40 2.55
N PRO A 458 38.96 8.92 2.61
CA PRO A 458 40.12 8.04 2.58
C PRO A 458 40.16 7.33 3.93
N THR A 459 40.15 6.00 3.91
CA THR A 459 40.45 5.18 5.09
C THR A 459 41.89 5.49 5.49
N ILE A 460 42.11 6.11 6.64
CA ILE A 460 43.47 6.33 7.18
C ILE A 460 43.57 5.65 8.55
N SER A 461 44.59 4.81 8.67
CA SER A 461 45.03 4.07 9.84
C SER A 461 45.51 4.99 10.96
N VAL A 462 45.15 4.68 12.20
CA VAL A 462 45.68 5.32 13.41
C VAL A 462 47.19 5.02 13.51
N THR A 463 48.01 6.07 13.54
CA THR A 463 49.43 6.00 13.91
C THR A 463 49.65 6.86 15.16
N ASP A 464 50.16 6.23 16.22
CA ASP A 464 50.60 6.75 17.51
C ASP A 464 49.54 7.11 18.58
N GLY A 465 49.57 6.36 19.68
CA GLY A 465 48.69 6.46 20.86
C GLY A 465 48.97 7.64 21.81
N SER A 466 49.39 8.79 21.30
CA SER A 466 49.46 10.02 22.08
C SER A 466 48.09 10.73 22.08
N THR A 467 47.47 10.89 23.24
CA THR A 467 46.18 11.57 23.43
C THR A 467 46.36 13.05 23.80
N CYS A 468 45.45 13.90 23.33
CA CYS A 468 45.38 15.34 23.56
C CYS A 468 44.09 15.66 24.33
N ARG A 469 44.14 16.62 25.27
CA ARG A 469 42.96 17.09 26.00
C ARG A 469 42.21 18.11 25.14
N VAL A 470 40.94 17.83 24.86
CA VAL A 470 40.07 18.69 24.05
C VAL A 470 38.89 19.15 24.90
N GLN A 471 38.67 20.45 24.95
CA GLN A 471 37.51 21.07 25.61
C GLN A 471 36.58 21.66 24.55
N PHE A 472 35.33 21.21 24.49
CA PHE A 472 34.30 21.80 23.65
C PHE A 472 33.50 22.81 24.46
N HIS A 473 33.33 24.01 23.93
CA HIS A 473 32.53 25.08 24.54
C HIS A 473 31.28 25.29 23.70
N VAL A 474 30.15 24.76 24.17
CA VAL A 474 28.86 24.84 23.48
C VAL A 474 28.07 26.05 23.96
N HIS A 475 27.87 27.01 23.07
CA HIS A 475 27.13 28.24 23.32
C HIS A 475 26.04 28.46 22.28
N ASP A 476 25.02 29.25 22.59
CA ASP A 476 24.06 29.73 21.60
C ASP A 476 24.61 30.93 20.80
N GLU A 477 23.90 31.36 19.75
CA GLU A 477 24.25 32.55 18.96
C GLU A 477 24.28 33.85 19.78
N THR A 478 23.71 33.86 20.99
CA THR A 478 23.71 34.99 21.93
C THR A 478 24.84 34.89 22.98
N GLY A 479 25.68 33.85 22.92
CA GLY A 479 26.79 33.61 23.83
C GLY A 479 26.43 32.93 25.15
N ARG A 480 25.21 32.41 25.31
CA ARG A 480 24.79 31.68 26.52
C ARG A 480 25.25 30.22 26.42
N PRO A 481 25.77 29.62 27.50
CA PRO A 481 26.12 28.20 27.51
C PRO A 481 24.87 27.32 27.33
N VAL A 482 24.99 26.29 26.50
CA VAL A 482 23.92 25.32 26.26
C VAL A 482 24.18 24.09 27.12
N GLU A 483 23.31 23.87 28.11
CA GLU A 483 23.39 22.75 29.04
C GLU A 483 22.88 21.44 28.41
N SER A 484 23.48 20.30 28.77
CA SER A 484 23.07 18.97 28.29
C SER A 484 23.04 18.82 26.76
N ALA A 485 23.98 19.48 26.08
CA ALA A 485 24.21 19.31 24.66
C ALA A 485 25.03 18.03 24.44
N GLU A 486 24.47 17.10 23.68
CA GLU A 486 25.05 15.80 23.36
C GLU A 486 26.00 15.96 22.17
N ILE A 487 27.29 15.68 22.38
CA ILE A 487 28.35 15.69 21.39
C ILE A 487 28.66 14.24 20.99
N GLU A 488 28.32 13.90 19.76
CA GLU A 488 28.63 12.61 19.13
C GLU A 488 29.89 12.73 18.27
N LEU A 489 30.97 12.03 18.64
CA LEU A 489 32.21 11.90 17.87
C LEU A 489 32.36 10.44 17.42
N GLY A 490 31.56 10.02 16.44
CA GLY A 490 31.53 8.64 15.96
C GLY A 490 30.83 7.70 16.96
N ALA A 491 31.60 6.86 17.65
CA ALA A 491 31.09 5.96 18.69
C ALA A 491 31.13 6.56 20.12
N LEU A 492 31.77 7.73 20.27
CA LEU A 492 31.89 8.43 21.54
C LEU A 492 30.76 9.45 21.67
N VAL A 493 29.96 9.34 22.72
CA VAL A 493 28.86 10.26 23.04
C VAL A 493 29.18 10.93 24.37
N LEU A 494 29.13 12.26 24.42
CA LEU A 494 29.50 13.06 25.58
C LEU A 494 28.50 14.19 25.80
N ASP A 495 28.08 14.44 27.03
CA ASP A 495 27.12 15.49 27.34
C ASP A 495 27.79 16.73 27.94
N SER A 496 27.32 17.92 27.56
CA SER A 496 27.80 19.19 28.13
C SER A 496 27.34 19.40 29.56
N ASP A 497 28.23 19.94 30.37
CA ASP A 497 27.94 20.33 31.74
C ASP A 497 27.02 21.57 31.80
N ASN A 498 26.73 22.05 33.02
CA ASN A 498 25.94 23.25 33.27
C ASN A 498 26.61 24.56 32.82
N ARG A 499 27.84 24.50 32.30
CA ARG A 499 28.58 25.62 31.69
C ARG A 499 28.72 25.44 30.18
N GLY A 500 28.09 24.42 29.60
CA GLY A 500 28.18 24.09 28.19
C GLY A 500 29.56 23.51 27.80
N ILE A 501 30.34 23.03 28.76
CA ILE A 501 31.70 22.53 28.53
C ILE A 501 31.67 21.00 28.50
N VAL A 502 32.34 20.43 27.50
CA VAL A 502 32.63 18.98 27.40
C VAL A 502 34.13 18.78 27.34
N GLU A 503 34.69 17.98 28.23
CA GLU A 503 36.12 17.65 28.21
C GLU A 503 36.35 16.18 27.84
N THR A 504 37.29 15.91 26.93
CA THR A 504 37.66 14.54 26.56
C THR A 504 39.11 14.45 26.09
N PHE A 505 39.65 13.23 26.06
CA PHE A 505 41.00 12.95 25.58
C PHE A 505 40.94 12.22 24.24
N LEU A 506 41.46 12.85 23.18
CA LEU A 506 41.38 12.34 21.82
C LEU A 506 42.79 12.16 21.24
N PRO A 507 43.11 11.01 20.60
CA PRO A 507 44.39 10.83 19.91
C PRO A 507 44.57 11.81 18.75
N LYS A 508 45.81 12.01 18.30
CA LYS A 508 46.08 12.82 17.10
C LYS A 508 45.37 12.23 15.89
N SER A 509 44.32 12.89 15.45
CA SER A 509 43.52 12.45 14.32
C SER A 509 42.63 13.58 13.83
N ARG A 510 41.90 13.31 12.75
CA ARG A 510 40.82 14.16 12.27
C ARG A 510 39.49 13.64 12.83
N TYR A 511 38.77 14.50 13.52
CA TYR A 511 37.50 14.18 14.14
C TYR A 511 36.37 14.91 13.43
N GLU A 512 35.28 14.19 13.19
CA GLU A 512 33.98 14.74 12.78
C GLU A 512 32.98 14.42 13.89
N GLY A 513 32.16 15.40 14.25
CA GLY A 513 31.15 15.24 15.27
C GLY A 513 29.87 16.00 15.01
N VAL A 514 28.82 15.62 15.74
CA VAL A 514 27.52 16.28 15.74
C VAL A 514 27.22 16.72 17.15
N VAL A 515 26.81 17.98 17.33
CA VAL A 515 26.26 18.46 18.60
C VAL A 515 24.76 18.60 18.47
N LYS A 516 24.03 17.98 19.39
CA LYS A 516 22.58 18.02 19.50
C LYS A 516 22.20 18.66 20.82
N ALA A 517 21.23 19.56 20.82
CA ALA A 517 20.69 20.12 22.04
C ALA A 517 19.20 20.41 21.88
N ARG A 518 18.43 20.20 22.95
CA ARG A 518 16.98 20.43 22.93
C ARG A 518 16.69 21.91 22.63
N GLY A 519 15.89 22.15 21.59
CA GLY A 519 15.53 23.50 21.18
C GLY A 519 16.52 24.16 20.20
N TYR A 520 17.52 23.43 19.70
CA TYR A 520 18.53 23.94 18.76
C TYR A 520 18.66 23.02 17.54
N TYR A 521 19.15 23.56 16.42
CA TYR A 521 19.51 22.74 15.27
C TYR A 521 20.79 21.94 15.52
N ASP A 522 20.79 20.69 15.08
CA ASP A 522 21.97 19.83 15.09
C ASP A 522 23.12 20.48 14.31
N ARG A 523 24.26 20.66 14.98
CA ARG A 523 25.45 21.26 14.37
C ARG A 523 26.53 20.22 14.16
N GLN A 524 26.86 19.99 12.90
CA GLN A 524 28.02 19.20 12.52
C GLN A 524 29.29 20.07 12.54
N PHE A 525 30.39 19.52 13.04
CA PHE A 525 31.69 20.18 13.09
C PHE A 525 32.83 19.19 12.81
N GLU A 526 33.95 19.72 12.33
CA GLU A 526 35.17 18.94 12.09
C GLU A 526 36.39 19.69 12.64
N PHE A 527 37.37 18.96 13.14
CA PHE A 527 38.64 19.51 13.58
C PHE A 527 39.78 18.49 13.44
N ILE A 528 41.00 19.00 13.41
CA ILE A 528 42.23 18.20 13.27
C ILE A 528 43.10 18.45 14.50
N LEU A 529 43.58 17.37 15.13
CA LEU A 529 44.53 17.41 16.24
C LEU A 529 45.94 17.08 15.74
N ASP A 530 46.74 18.11 15.47
CA ASP A 530 48.12 17.97 14.97
C ASP A 530 49.19 18.06 16.09
N SER A 531 48.86 18.69 17.23
CA SER A 531 49.75 18.83 18.41
C SER A 531 49.21 18.16 19.68
N ILE A 532 50.01 18.11 20.75
CA ILE A 532 49.63 17.53 22.07
C ILE A 532 49.16 18.64 23.04
N ASP A 533 49.07 19.88 22.56
CA ASP A 533 48.65 21.01 23.40
C ASP A 533 47.14 20.95 23.65
N ASP A 534 46.71 21.44 24.82
CA ASP A 534 45.30 21.54 25.17
C ASP A 534 44.57 22.45 24.16
N ILE A 535 43.49 21.94 23.55
CA ILE A 535 42.72 22.66 22.52
C ILE A 535 41.30 22.91 22.99
N THR A 536 40.85 24.16 22.87
CA THR A 536 39.46 24.56 23.13
C THR A 536 38.72 24.82 21.81
N ILE A 537 37.58 24.16 21.60
CA ILE A 537 36.78 24.23 20.38
C ILE A 537 35.43 24.88 20.69
N PRO A 538 35.17 26.11 20.22
CA PRO A 538 33.87 26.74 20.38
C PRO A 538 32.84 26.21 19.38
N ILE A 539 31.67 25.84 19.87
CA ILE A 539 30.53 25.32 19.09
C ILE A 539 29.34 26.23 19.34
N VAL A 540 28.83 26.89 18.29
CA VAL A 540 27.68 27.80 18.40
C VAL A 540 26.41 27.12 17.89
N LEU A 541 25.37 26.97 18.69
CA LEU A 541 24.11 26.36 18.28
C LEU A 541 23.05 27.42 17.95
N SER A 542 22.33 27.19 16.85
CA SER A 542 21.24 28.06 16.39
C SER A 542 19.92 27.58 17.02
N PRO A 543 19.17 28.43 17.74
CA PRO A 543 17.90 28.04 18.34
C PRO A 543 16.82 27.80 17.28
N LEU A 544 15.97 26.79 17.50
CA LEU A 544 14.80 26.50 16.67
C LEU A 544 13.75 27.62 16.80
N SER A 545 13.10 28.00 15.71
CA SER A 545 12.00 28.99 15.76
C SER A 545 10.78 28.46 16.51
N HIS A 546 9.86 29.33 16.94
CA HIS A 546 8.68 28.92 17.72
C HIS A 546 7.81 27.88 16.99
N GLU A 547 7.62 28.04 15.69
CA GLU A 547 6.86 27.08 14.85
C GLU A 547 7.58 25.73 14.74
N GLU A 548 8.91 25.74 14.65
CA GLU A 548 9.72 24.52 14.58
C GLU A 548 9.86 23.81 15.92
N GLN A 549 9.84 24.56 17.03
CA GLN A 549 9.73 23.98 18.37
C GLN A 549 8.39 23.29 18.57
N ILE A 550 7.31 23.86 18.03
CA ILE A 550 5.99 23.22 18.02
C ILE A 550 6.02 21.98 17.13
N SER A 551 6.64 22.02 15.95
CA SER A 551 6.75 20.85 15.08
C SER A 551 7.62 19.75 15.69
N ALA A 552 8.72 20.08 16.37
CA ALA A 552 9.56 19.10 17.05
C ALA A 552 8.83 18.45 18.23
N ARG A 553 8.04 19.22 18.99
CA ARG A 553 7.14 18.67 20.02
C ARG A 553 6.03 17.82 19.42
N LEU A 554 5.52 18.20 18.26
CA LEU A 554 4.53 17.39 17.54
C LEU A 554 5.16 16.08 17.05
N ASP A 555 6.37 16.12 16.51
CA ASP A 555 7.11 14.93 16.08
C ASP A 555 7.41 14.02 17.29
N GLU A 556 7.77 14.58 18.46
CA GLU A 556 7.93 13.82 19.70
C GLU A 556 6.60 13.18 20.16
N LEU A 557 5.49 13.92 20.06
CA LEU A 557 4.15 13.39 20.36
C LEU A 557 3.70 12.32 19.36
N VAL A 558 4.04 12.47 18.08
CA VAL A 558 3.73 11.51 17.02
C VAL A 558 4.57 10.24 17.17
N GLU A 559 5.86 10.36 17.48
CA GLU A 559 6.72 9.21 17.78
C GLU A 559 6.27 8.50 19.06
N ARG A 560 5.86 9.26 20.09
CA ARG A 560 5.24 8.69 21.29
C ARG A 560 3.94 7.97 20.95
N ALA A 561 3.10 8.52 20.09
CA ALA A 561 1.87 7.88 19.63
C ALA A 561 2.16 6.57 18.86
N ARG A 562 3.12 6.59 17.92
CA ARG A 562 3.56 5.39 17.18
C ARG A 562 4.10 4.31 18.11
N ARG A 563 4.87 4.69 19.13
CA ARG A 563 5.39 3.75 20.13
C ARG A 563 4.25 3.11 20.92
N LEU A 564 3.25 3.89 21.34
CA LEU A 564 2.07 3.39 22.03
C LEU A 564 1.23 2.47 21.13
N ASP A 565 1.10 2.80 19.84
CA ASP A 565 0.40 1.96 18.86
C ASP A 565 1.12 0.63 18.62
N GLY A 566 2.46 0.64 18.49
CA GLY A 566 3.25 -0.59 18.37
C GLY A 566 3.20 -1.46 19.63
N ILE A 567 3.11 -0.87 20.83
CA ILE A 567 2.89 -1.61 22.08
C ILE A 567 1.50 -2.25 22.08
N ARG A 568 0.46 -1.54 21.61
CA ARG A 568 -0.91 -2.05 21.52
C ARG A 568 -1.05 -3.22 20.55
N GLU A 569 -0.44 -3.13 19.37
CA GLU A 569 -0.48 -4.18 18.36
C GLU A 569 0.21 -5.46 18.85
N ARG A 570 1.40 -5.33 19.44
CA ARG A 570 2.12 -6.46 20.06
C ARG A 570 1.36 -7.08 21.23
N LEU A 571 0.70 -6.26 22.05
CA LEU A 571 -0.18 -6.77 23.11
C LEU A 571 -1.39 -7.51 22.50
N ALA A 572 -1.99 -6.99 21.43
CA ALA A 572 -3.12 -7.65 20.77
C ALA A 572 -2.72 -9.04 20.24
N GLU A 573 -1.59 -9.14 19.53
CA GLU A 573 -1.04 -10.40 19.03
C GLU A 573 -0.72 -11.38 20.18
N ALA A 574 -0.03 -10.90 21.23
CA ALA A 574 0.32 -11.73 22.39
C ALA A 574 -0.93 -12.27 23.13
N PHE A 575 -2.01 -11.48 23.18
CA PHE A 575 -3.28 -11.91 23.76
C PHE A 575 -4.09 -12.84 22.83
N GLU A 576 -3.97 -12.72 21.51
CA GLU A 576 -4.56 -13.67 20.57
C GLU A 576 -3.91 -15.05 20.65
N GLU A 577 -2.59 -15.10 20.81
CA GLU A 577 -1.85 -16.37 20.91
C GLU A 577 -1.91 -16.99 22.33
N GLN A 578 -1.84 -16.17 23.38
CA GLN A 578 -1.57 -16.64 24.76
C GLN A 578 -2.38 -15.93 25.86
N GLY A 579 -3.55 -15.37 25.55
CA GLY A 579 -4.33 -14.53 26.48
C GLY A 579 -4.66 -15.15 27.85
N ASP A 580 -5.04 -16.43 27.90
CA ASP A 580 -5.36 -17.11 29.16
C ASP A 580 -4.11 -17.39 30.02
N THR A 581 -2.98 -17.67 29.38
CA THR A 581 -1.66 -17.88 30.01
C THR A 581 -1.07 -16.59 30.58
N LEU A 582 -1.25 -15.45 29.90
CA LEU A 582 -0.80 -14.14 30.36
C LEU A 582 -1.56 -13.65 31.60
N LEU A 583 -2.87 -13.95 31.69
CA LEU A 583 -3.71 -13.58 32.83
C LEU A 583 -3.56 -14.52 34.04
N SER A 584 -3.16 -15.77 33.81
CA SER A 584 -3.07 -16.81 34.85
C SER A 584 -1.71 -16.84 35.55
N ILE A 585 -0.60 -16.61 34.84
CA ILE A 585 0.76 -16.75 35.39
C ILE A 585 1.22 -15.44 36.07
N PRO A 586 1.59 -15.46 37.37
CA PRO A 586 1.99 -14.25 38.12
C PRO A 586 3.22 -13.51 37.57
N ALA A 587 4.18 -14.21 36.95
CA ALA A 587 5.39 -13.61 36.41
C ALA A 587 5.15 -12.68 35.21
N TYR A 588 4.12 -12.94 34.41
CA TYR A 588 3.76 -12.08 33.27
C TYR A 588 2.89 -10.89 33.68
N ARG A 589 2.30 -10.90 34.89
CA ARG A 589 1.50 -9.78 35.39
C ARG A 589 2.32 -8.55 35.70
N SER A 590 3.56 -8.68 36.16
CA SER A 590 4.41 -7.52 36.43
C SER A 590 4.80 -6.80 35.14
N ALA A 591 5.17 -7.54 34.10
CA ALA A 591 5.47 -6.98 32.78
C ALA A 591 4.22 -6.39 32.11
N LEU A 592 3.07 -7.06 32.24
CA LEU A 592 1.79 -6.53 31.77
C LEU A 592 1.38 -5.25 32.51
N ALA A 593 1.58 -5.19 33.83
CA ALA A 593 1.26 -4.01 34.63
C ALA A 593 2.11 -2.81 34.23
N GLU A 594 3.39 -3.03 33.94
CA GLU A 594 4.30 -1.98 33.44
C GLU A 594 3.82 -1.42 32.10
N LEU A 595 3.50 -2.31 31.13
CA LEU A 595 2.99 -1.90 29.82
C LEU A 595 1.61 -1.21 29.88
N LEU A 596 0.72 -1.66 30.76
CA LEU A 596 -0.58 -1.01 30.97
C LEU A 596 -0.41 0.37 31.61
N THR A 597 0.56 0.52 32.52
CA THR A 597 0.90 1.82 33.12
C THR A 597 1.48 2.77 32.08
N GLU A 598 2.34 2.29 31.17
CA GLU A 598 2.85 3.08 30.03
C GLU A 598 1.73 3.53 29.07
N LEU A 599 0.68 2.71 28.90
CA LEU A 599 -0.52 3.03 28.12
C LEU A 599 -1.52 3.93 28.85
N GLY A 600 -1.29 4.23 30.14
CA GLY A 600 -2.15 5.08 30.97
C GLY A 600 -3.35 4.37 31.62
N TYR A 601 -3.36 3.03 31.67
CA TYR A 601 -4.40 2.25 32.32
C TYR A 601 -4.01 1.85 33.75
N GLU A 602 -4.99 1.72 34.64
CA GLU A 602 -4.79 1.09 35.94
C GLU A 602 -4.76 -0.45 35.82
N PRO A 603 -3.63 -1.13 36.13
CA PRO A 603 -3.46 -2.55 35.80
C PRO A 603 -4.47 -3.48 36.47
N GLU A 604 -4.75 -3.29 37.77
CA GLU A 604 -5.58 -4.20 38.55
C GLU A 604 -7.07 -4.10 38.19
N SER A 605 -7.56 -2.90 37.94
CA SER A 605 -8.95 -2.68 37.50
C SER A 605 -9.18 -3.22 36.08
N TRP A 606 -8.16 -3.08 35.21
CA TRP A 606 -8.17 -3.60 33.85
C TRP A 606 -8.15 -5.14 33.83
N ILE A 607 -7.25 -5.79 34.57
CA ILE A 607 -7.14 -7.26 34.66
C ILE A 607 -8.41 -7.88 35.26
N ALA A 608 -8.99 -7.25 36.28
CA ALA A 608 -10.24 -7.71 36.89
C ALA A 608 -11.43 -7.65 35.91
N SER A 609 -11.47 -6.62 35.06
CA SER A 609 -12.51 -6.44 34.05
C SER A 609 -12.34 -7.42 32.88
N ALA A 610 -11.10 -7.60 32.40
CA ALA A 610 -10.76 -8.55 31.33
C ALA A 610 -11.11 -10.01 31.67
N ARG A 611 -11.02 -10.39 32.95
CA ARG A 611 -11.43 -11.74 33.43
C ARG A 611 -12.93 -11.96 33.46
N ARG A 612 -13.73 -10.91 33.64
CA ARG A 612 -15.20 -11.01 33.77
C ARG A 612 -15.90 -11.06 32.42
N GLN A 613 -15.35 -10.45 31.39
CA GLN A 613 -15.96 -10.36 30.07
C GLN A 613 -15.01 -10.91 28.99
N GLY A 614 -15.24 -12.17 28.59
CA GLY A 614 -14.53 -12.77 27.45
C GLY A 614 -14.73 -11.95 26.17
N GLY A 615 -13.63 -11.59 25.52
CA GLY A 615 -13.64 -10.77 24.30
C GLY A 615 -13.46 -9.26 24.51
N MET A 616 -13.37 -8.77 25.75
CA MET A 616 -13.11 -7.34 26.03
C MET A 616 -11.67 -6.91 25.65
N VAL A 617 -10.69 -7.82 25.75
CA VAL A 617 -9.29 -7.55 25.36
C VAL A 617 -9.17 -7.21 23.87
N LYS A 618 -9.96 -7.89 23.00
CA LYS A 618 -10.05 -7.56 21.57
C LYS A 618 -10.76 -6.23 21.30
N ARG A 619 -11.70 -5.83 22.16
CA ARG A 619 -12.49 -4.58 22.02
C ARG A 619 -11.70 -3.34 22.46
N LEU A 620 -10.79 -3.46 23.43
CA LEU A 620 -10.02 -2.33 23.96
C LEU A 620 -8.71 -2.05 23.21
N LEU A 621 -8.18 -3.04 22.49
CA LEU A 621 -6.91 -2.95 21.75
C LEU A 621 -7.09 -2.60 20.26
N LYS A 622 -8.28 -2.82 19.69
CA LYS A 622 -8.60 -2.33 18.35
C LYS A 622 -9.07 -0.88 18.42
N ARG A 623 -8.50 -0.05 17.56
CA ARG A 623 -8.82 1.37 17.38
C ARG A 623 -10.33 1.58 17.40
N ASP A 624 -10.78 2.43 18.34
CA ASP A 624 -12.13 2.97 18.53
C ASP A 624 -13.24 2.25 17.76
N ASP A 625 -14.01 1.42 18.47
CA ASP A 625 -15.22 0.79 17.95
C ASP A 625 -16.10 1.87 17.32
N ARG A 626 -16.64 1.62 16.13
CA ARG A 626 -17.45 2.57 15.34
C ARG A 626 -18.50 3.27 16.21
N ARG A 627 -19.10 2.52 17.13
CA ARG A 627 -20.08 2.98 18.11
C ARG A 627 -19.51 3.97 19.13
N ASP A 628 -18.31 3.74 19.64
CA ASP A 628 -17.67 4.65 20.61
C ASP A 628 -17.18 5.94 19.94
N ALA A 629 -16.74 5.87 18.68
CA ALA A 629 -16.46 7.05 17.88
C ALA A 629 -17.74 7.88 17.65
N LEU A 630 -18.85 7.23 17.27
CA LEU A 630 -20.15 7.89 17.10
C LEU A 630 -20.64 8.53 18.41
N ARG A 631 -20.50 7.83 19.54
CA ARG A 631 -20.84 8.36 20.88
C ARG A 631 -20.06 9.62 21.23
N ARG A 632 -18.76 9.66 20.93
CA ARG A 632 -17.92 10.84 21.18
C ARG A 632 -18.32 12.01 20.30
N ASP A 633 -18.64 11.78 19.04
CA ASP A 633 -19.10 12.84 18.14
C ASP A 633 -20.48 13.37 18.56
N ILE A 634 -21.40 12.49 18.98
CA ILE A 634 -22.69 12.91 19.59
C ILE A 634 -22.46 13.76 20.85
N LEU A 635 -21.51 13.40 21.72
CA LEU A 635 -21.16 14.21 22.89
C LEU A 635 -20.50 15.54 22.52
N ARG A 636 -19.73 15.61 21.44
CA ARG A 636 -19.18 16.87 20.95
C ARG A 636 -20.29 17.77 20.44
N THR A 637 -21.22 17.24 19.66
CA THR A 637 -22.41 17.97 19.21
C THR A 637 -23.26 18.41 20.41
N ALA A 638 -23.36 17.59 21.45
CA ALA A 638 -24.01 17.96 22.71
C ALA A 638 -23.34 19.16 23.39
N GLU A 639 -22.00 19.20 23.46
CA GLU A 639 -21.25 20.32 24.03
C GLU A 639 -21.44 21.61 23.22
N GLU A 640 -21.44 21.51 21.89
CA GLU A 640 -21.72 22.64 20.99
C GLU A 640 -23.16 23.15 21.15
N SER A 641 -24.12 22.22 21.33
CA SER A 641 -25.55 22.53 21.53
C SER A 641 -25.84 23.27 22.84
N LYS A 642 -24.92 23.28 23.81
CA LYS A 642 -25.08 24.09 25.04
C LYS A 642 -25.23 25.58 24.73
N GLN A 643 -24.67 26.06 23.61
CA GLN A 643 -24.83 27.45 23.17
C GLN A 643 -26.25 27.78 22.68
N SER A 644 -27.05 26.76 22.38
CA SER A 644 -28.45 26.83 21.95
C SER A 644 -29.42 26.21 22.97
N GLY A 645 -29.03 26.14 24.24
CA GLY A 645 -29.88 25.63 25.33
C GLY A 645 -29.92 24.11 25.46
N GLY A 646 -29.05 23.37 24.77
CA GLY A 646 -28.90 21.92 24.93
C GLY A 646 -29.99 21.07 24.30
N ILE A 647 -30.73 21.61 23.32
CA ILE A 647 -31.75 20.89 22.56
C ILE A 647 -31.49 20.99 21.05
N MET A 648 -31.81 19.93 20.31
CA MET A 648 -31.64 19.85 18.86
C MET A 648 -32.65 18.88 18.24
N LEU A 649 -33.09 19.12 17.01
CA LEU A 649 -33.90 18.15 16.27
C LEU A 649 -33.07 16.92 15.87
N LEU A 650 -33.63 15.71 15.98
CA LEU A 650 -32.92 14.49 15.56
C LEU A 650 -32.52 14.54 14.08
N SER A 651 -33.36 15.13 13.23
CA SER A 651 -33.05 15.35 11.81
C SER A 651 -31.83 16.25 11.58
N GLU A 652 -31.59 17.20 12.47
CA GLU A 652 -30.44 18.11 12.39
C GLU A 652 -29.17 17.42 12.90
N LEU A 653 -29.29 16.62 13.97
CA LEU A 653 -28.20 15.76 14.44
C LEU A 653 -27.76 14.77 13.35
N LEU A 654 -28.71 14.17 12.62
CA LEU A 654 -28.41 13.27 11.50
C LEU A 654 -27.61 13.98 10.40
N VAL A 655 -28.04 15.17 9.99
CA VAL A 655 -27.32 15.97 8.98
C VAL A 655 -25.92 16.35 9.48
N HIS A 656 -25.79 16.73 10.75
CA HIS A 656 -24.49 17.03 11.35
C HIS A 656 -23.56 15.82 11.38
N LEU A 657 -24.09 14.62 11.62
CA LEU A 657 -23.31 13.38 11.60
C LEU A 657 -22.94 12.98 10.15
N ASP A 658 -23.84 13.15 9.19
CA ASP A 658 -23.58 12.95 7.76
C ASP A 658 -22.46 13.89 7.27
N ASP A 659 -22.50 15.17 7.65
CA ASP A 659 -21.46 16.17 7.34
C ASP A 659 -20.09 15.82 7.94
N LEU A 660 -20.08 15.08 9.05
CA LEU A 660 -18.88 14.53 9.68
C LEU A 660 -18.39 13.22 9.01
N GLY A 661 -19.11 12.73 8.00
CA GLY A 661 -18.78 11.54 7.22
C GLY A 661 -19.39 10.25 7.74
N TRP A 662 -20.40 10.31 8.62
CA TRP A 662 -21.06 9.13 9.16
C TRP A 662 -22.27 8.71 8.32
N GLU A 663 -22.13 7.68 7.47
CA GLU A 663 -23.28 7.03 6.82
C GLU A 663 -23.97 6.08 7.82
N THR A 664 -25.00 6.56 8.53
CA THR A 664 -25.67 5.83 9.62
C THR A 664 -27.20 5.85 9.50
N GLU A 665 -27.86 4.75 9.86
CA GLU A 665 -29.33 4.67 9.89
C GLU A 665 -29.90 5.35 11.15
N SER A 666 -31.07 5.99 11.04
CA SER A 666 -31.72 6.70 12.16
C SER A 666 -31.89 5.81 13.40
N ASP A 667 -32.22 4.54 13.20
CA ASP A 667 -32.44 3.56 14.27
C ASP A 667 -31.16 3.28 15.08
N GLU A 668 -29.98 3.30 14.45
CA GLU A 668 -28.69 3.09 15.13
C GLU A 668 -28.37 4.29 16.06
N ILE A 669 -28.60 5.52 15.58
CA ILE A 669 -28.40 6.73 16.37
C ILE A 669 -29.40 6.83 17.51
N GLU A 670 -30.66 6.48 17.28
CA GLU A 670 -31.68 6.42 18.34
C GLU A 670 -31.30 5.43 19.44
N ASN A 671 -30.83 4.24 19.08
CA ASN A 671 -30.36 3.25 20.04
C ASN A 671 -29.18 3.77 20.87
N ILE A 672 -28.20 4.41 20.22
CA ILE A 672 -27.03 4.96 20.88
C ILE A 672 -27.40 6.08 21.85
N ILE A 673 -28.30 6.99 21.46
CA ILE A 673 -28.78 8.06 22.34
C ILE A 673 -29.56 7.47 23.53
N ASN A 674 -30.39 6.46 23.31
CA ASN A 674 -31.10 5.78 24.39
C ASN A 674 -30.16 5.08 25.37
N ASP A 675 -29.10 4.45 24.89
CA ASP A 675 -28.08 3.85 25.76
C ASP A 675 -27.33 4.92 26.56
N MET A 676 -26.94 6.02 25.91
CA MET A 676 -26.30 7.16 26.56
C MET A 676 -27.22 7.83 27.60
N ALA A 677 -28.53 7.80 27.38
CA ALA A 677 -29.52 8.28 28.35
C ALA A 677 -29.63 7.33 29.55
N GLN A 678 -29.60 6.01 29.34
CA GLN A 678 -29.58 5.03 30.44
C GLN A 678 -28.31 5.15 31.29
N GLU A 679 -27.19 5.52 30.68
CA GLU A 679 -25.92 5.80 31.37
C GLU A 679 -25.88 7.18 32.04
N GLY A 680 -26.89 8.03 31.82
CA GLY A 680 -26.99 9.37 32.41
C GLY A 680 -26.06 10.41 31.78
N LEU A 681 -25.51 10.13 30.59
CA LEU A 681 -24.67 11.06 29.84
C LEU A 681 -25.50 12.13 29.12
N LEU A 682 -26.70 11.76 28.66
CA LEU A 682 -27.69 12.62 28.01
C LEU A 682 -29.06 12.43 28.66
N GLN A 683 -30.03 13.30 28.39
CA GLN A 683 -31.40 13.12 28.89
C GLN A 683 -32.21 12.18 27.98
N GLY A 684 -31.95 12.19 26.67
CA GLY A 684 -32.52 11.26 25.70
C GLY A 684 -33.32 11.94 24.60
N ILE A 685 -34.30 11.22 24.05
CA ILE A 685 -35.15 11.69 22.94
C ILE A 685 -36.57 11.93 23.45
N SER A 686 -37.13 13.11 23.20
CA SER A 686 -38.52 13.46 23.47
C SER A 686 -39.32 13.64 22.17
N ARG A 687 -40.62 13.33 22.20
CA ARG A 687 -41.54 13.48 21.06
C ARG A 687 -42.37 14.74 21.25
N LEU A 688 -42.33 15.64 20.27
CA LEU A 688 -43.19 16.82 20.22
C LEU A 688 -44.57 16.44 19.65
N GLU A 689 -45.63 17.20 19.99
CA GLU A 689 -47.00 16.92 19.53
C GLU A 689 -47.16 16.94 18.00
N GLY A 690 -46.26 17.64 17.28
CA GLY A 690 -46.18 17.64 15.81
C GLY A 690 -45.47 16.42 15.19
N GLY A 691 -45.07 15.42 15.99
CA GLY A 691 -44.41 14.19 15.51
C GLY A 691 -42.90 14.29 15.28
N ALA A 692 -42.29 15.47 15.49
CA ALA A 692 -40.85 15.64 15.42
C ALA A 692 -40.15 15.08 16.68
N LEU A 693 -38.97 14.45 16.47
CA LEU A 693 -38.11 13.94 17.54
C LEU A 693 -37.09 15.00 17.94
N LEU A 694 -37.06 15.32 19.23
CA LEU A 694 -36.14 16.27 19.84
C LEU A 694 -35.12 15.50 20.70
N VAL A 695 -33.85 15.81 20.52
CA VAL A 695 -32.75 15.27 21.35
C VAL A 695 -32.43 16.29 22.44
N GLU A 696 -32.51 15.85 23.69
CA GLU A 696 -32.24 16.65 24.88
C GLU A 696 -30.87 16.26 25.46
N PHE A 697 -29.90 17.16 25.29
CA PHE A 697 -28.52 16.96 25.73
C PHE A 697 -28.27 17.45 27.17
N VAL A 698 -29.03 18.44 27.63
CA VAL A 698 -28.92 19.05 28.96
C VAL A 698 -30.28 19.03 29.66
N PRO A 699 -30.36 18.73 30.97
CA PRO A 699 -31.61 18.81 31.73
C PRO A 699 -32.14 20.23 31.79
N VAL A 700 -32.95 20.61 30.82
CA VAL A 700 -33.83 21.76 30.92
C VAL A 700 -35.16 21.21 31.42
N ALA A 701 -35.55 21.58 32.64
CA ALA A 701 -36.87 21.22 33.16
C ALA A 701 -37.94 21.98 32.38
N LEU A 702 -38.28 21.49 31.20
CA LEU A 702 -39.37 21.99 30.39
C LEU A 702 -40.67 21.50 31.02
N THR A 703 -41.43 22.40 31.63
CA THR A 703 -42.84 22.16 31.94
C THR A 703 -43.65 21.97 30.64
N ASP A 704 -44.86 21.42 30.71
CA ASP A 704 -45.73 21.19 29.54
C ASP A 704 -45.89 22.45 28.65
N ASP A 705 -45.92 23.63 29.27
CA ASP A 705 -46.12 24.90 28.57
C ASP A 705 -44.98 25.25 27.58
N PRO A 706 -43.69 25.31 27.99
CA PRO A 706 -42.55 25.41 27.08
C PRO A 706 -42.48 24.36 25.96
N GLN A 707 -42.89 23.12 26.21
CA GLN A 707 -42.87 22.05 25.18
C GLN A 707 -43.86 22.33 24.05
N LEU A 708 -45.06 22.82 24.38
CA LEU A 708 -46.08 23.20 23.40
C LEU A 708 -45.63 24.40 22.54
N LEU A 709 -44.93 25.37 23.15
CA LEU A 709 -44.32 26.47 22.40
C LEU A 709 -43.19 26.02 21.48
N LEU A 710 -42.36 25.06 21.90
CA LEU A 710 -41.32 24.47 21.06
C LEU A 710 -41.90 23.68 19.89
N GLY A 711 -42.99 22.94 20.10
CA GLY A 711 -43.74 22.28 19.03
C GLY A 711 -44.24 23.26 17.98
N LEU A 712 -44.84 24.38 18.42
CA LEU A 712 -45.34 25.41 17.51
C LEU A 712 -44.20 26.18 16.81
N ALA A 713 -43.07 26.39 17.48
CA ALA A 713 -41.88 26.98 16.89
C ALA A 713 -41.23 26.06 15.84
N ALA A 714 -41.26 24.74 16.04
CA ALA A 714 -40.74 23.77 15.07
C ALA A 714 -41.54 23.77 13.75
N GLU A 715 -42.86 24.00 13.80
CA GLU A 715 -43.70 24.16 12.60
C GLU A 715 -43.45 25.47 11.84
N ARG A 716 -42.88 26.47 12.50
CA ARG A 716 -42.67 27.84 11.98
C ARG A 716 -41.19 28.17 11.76
N ASP A 717 -40.36 27.15 11.46
CA ASP A 717 -38.92 27.29 11.20
C ASP A 717 -38.14 28.03 12.31
N GLY A 718 -38.52 27.83 13.58
CA GLY A 718 -37.82 28.36 14.74
C GLY A 718 -38.04 29.86 15.00
N LEU A 719 -39.05 30.47 14.39
CA LEU A 719 -39.44 31.88 14.60
C LEU A 719 -40.86 31.97 15.19
N LEU A 720 -41.01 32.69 16.29
CA LEU A 720 -42.30 32.83 16.97
C LEU A 720 -42.55 34.25 17.48
N SER A 721 -43.74 34.78 17.28
CA SER A 721 -44.21 36.02 17.92
C SER A 721 -45.19 35.71 19.07
N ILE A 722 -45.40 36.67 19.96
CA ILE A 722 -46.39 36.52 21.04
C ILE A 722 -47.78 36.35 20.45
N GLU A 723 -48.09 37.07 19.36
CA GLU A 723 -49.39 36.98 18.68
C GLU A 723 -49.61 35.57 18.10
N ASP A 724 -48.58 35.00 17.46
CA ASP A 724 -48.65 33.66 16.87
C ASP A 724 -48.88 32.58 17.93
N ALA A 725 -48.21 32.70 19.08
CA ALA A 725 -48.35 31.77 20.20
C ALA A 725 -49.73 31.89 20.89
N VAL A 726 -50.25 33.11 21.06
CA VAL A 726 -51.59 33.35 21.61
C VAL A 726 -52.67 32.76 20.70
N VAL A 727 -52.56 32.97 19.39
CA VAL A 727 -53.52 32.44 18.40
C VAL A 727 -53.40 30.92 18.27
N GLY A 728 -52.17 30.41 18.20
CA GLY A 728 -51.90 29.00 17.96
C GLY A 728 -52.22 28.07 19.13
N LEU A 729 -51.96 28.51 20.37
CA LEU A 729 -52.21 27.71 21.58
C LEU A 729 -53.48 28.14 22.32
N ASN A 730 -54.16 29.20 21.88
CA ASN A 730 -55.31 29.81 22.55
C ASN A 730 -55.01 30.18 24.02
N TRP A 731 -53.83 30.73 24.27
CA TRP A 731 -53.36 31.10 25.61
C TRP A 731 -53.47 32.60 25.87
N THR A 732 -53.56 32.98 27.14
CA THR A 732 -53.45 34.38 27.55
C THR A 732 -52.04 34.92 27.28
N GLU A 733 -51.93 36.20 26.88
CA GLU A 733 -50.64 36.86 26.59
C GLU A 733 -49.64 36.73 27.75
N GLU A 734 -50.10 36.83 29.00
CA GLU A 734 -49.26 36.68 30.19
C GLU A 734 -48.65 35.28 30.32
N ARG A 735 -49.43 34.23 30.03
CA ARG A 735 -48.98 32.83 30.06
C ARG A 735 -47.92 32.57 28.99
N VAL A 736 -48.15 33.08 27.78
CA VAL A 736 -47.18 33.00 26.67
C VAL A 736 -45.90 33.75 27.00
N ARG A 737 -45.99 34.98 27.54
CA ARG A 737 -44.83 35.79 27.92
C ARG A 737 -44.01 35.11 29.02
N ASN A 738 -44.67 34.50 30.02
CA ASN A 738 -44.00 33.76 31.08
C ASN A 738 -43.26 32.52 30.53
N ALA A 739 -43.92 31.71 29.70
CA ALA A 739 -43.30 30.53 29.13
C ALA A 739 -42.16 30.86 28.14
N LEU A 740 -42.29 31.93 27.34
CA LEU A 740 -41.20 32.44 26.50
C LEU A 740 -40.05 33.01 27.32
N SER A 741 -40.33 33.70 28.43
CA SER A 741 -39.27 34.20 29.31
C SER A 741 -38.46 33.05 29.92
N LEU A 742 -39.10 31.95 30.32
CA LEU A 742 -38.42 30.75 30.80
C LEU A 742 -37.52 30.12 29.71
N LEU A 743 -37.97 30.13 28.45
CA LEU A 743 -37.19 29.64 27.30
C LEU A 743 -36.02 30.56 26.94
N VAL A 744 -36.16 31.87 27.17
CA VAL A 744 -35.06 32.83 27.00
C VAL A 744 -34.05 32.71 28.14
N ASP A 745 -34.52 32.58 29.37
CA ASP A 745 -33.67 32.42 30.55
C ASP A 745 -32.88 31.11 30.55
N SER A 746 -33.45 30.04 29.96
CA SER A 746 -32.75 28.77 29.75
C SER A 746 -31.82 28.76 28.53
N GLY A 747 -31.77 29.85 27.75
CA GLY A 747 -30.91 29.98 26.57
C GLY A 747 -31.40 29.22 25.34
N VAL A 748 -32.59 28.62 25.40
CA VAL A 748 -33.23 27.87 24.31
C VAL A 748 -33.80 28.81 23.24
N ALA A 749 -34.32 29.97 23.65
CA ALA A 749 -34.77 31.05 22.79
C ALA A 749 -33.91 32.29 23.00
N LYS A 750 -33.87 33.21 22.02
CA LYS A 750 -33.42 34.58 22.30
C LYS A 750 -34.41 35.62 21.79
N GLU A 751 -34.38 36.79 22.41
CA GLU A 751 -35.35 37.83 22.13
C GLU A 751 -34.79 38.80 21.07
N GLN A 752 -35.54 39.03 19.99
CA GLN A 752 -35.25 40.07 19.00
C GLN A 752 -36.29 41.18 19.08
N ARG A 753 -35.91 42.30 19.69
CA ARG A 753 -36.75 43.50 19.76
C ARG A 753 -36.58 44.32 18.49
N SER A 754 -37.66 44.53 17.76
CA SER A 754 -37.70 45.45 16.62
C SER A 754 -38.57 46.65 16.98
N TYR A 755 -38.15 47.86 16.60
CA TYR A 755 -38.92 49.08 16.85
C TYR A 755 -40.15 49.21 15.93
N SER A 756 -40.24 48.41 14.86
CA SER A 756 -41.27 48.49 13.82
C SER A 756 -42.09 47.21 13.64
N LYS A 757 -41.73 46.10 14.30
CA LYS A 757 -42.43 44.81 14.28
C LYS A 757 -42.65 44.35 15.73
N SER A 758 -43.66 43.51 15.98
CA SER A 758 -43.84 42.89 17.30
C SER A 758 -42.60 42.12 17.72
N THR A 759 -42.37 41.97 19.03
CA THR A 759 -41.21 41.25 19.58
C THR A 759 -41.19 39.82 19.05
N GLN A 760 -40.10 39.43 18.41
CA GLN A 760 -39.92 38.10 17.86
C GLN A 760 -38.95 37.29 18.72
N TYR A 761 -39.23 36.01 18.87
CA TYR A 761 -38.40 35.04 19.57
C TYR A 761 -37.84 34.05 18.55
N TRP A 762 -36.53 33.89 18.53
CA TRP A 762 -35.84 32.90 17.70
C TRP A 762 -35.35 31.71 18.52
N PHE A 763 -35.44 30.52 17.94
CA PHE A 763 -35.01 29.25 18.52
C PHE A 763 -33.85 28.70 17.70
N PRO A 764 -32.59 28.91 18.13
CA PRO A 764 -31.42 28.54 17.33
C PRO A 764 -31.34 27.05 17.00
N GLY A 765 -31.76 26.16 17.91
CA GLY A 765 -31.70 24.70 17.74
C GLY A 765 -32.86 24.08 16.93
N LEU A 766 -33.74 24.90 16.35
CA LEU A 766 -34.86 24.44 15.51
C LEU A 766 -34.75 24.93 14.06
N ARG A 767 -33.66 25.62 13.71
CA ARG A 767 -33.52 26.29 12.41
C ARG A 767 -32.69 25.43 11.46
N ARG A 768 -33.30 25.02 10.34
CA ARG A 768 -32.57 24.30 9.27
C ARG A 768 -31.42 25.16 8.73
N GLY A 769 -30.20 24.62 8.80
CA GLY A 769 -28.95 25.28 8.49
C GLY A 769 -28.97 26.18 7.26
N LYS A 770 -29.03 27.49 7.48
CA LYS A 770 -28.43 28.50 6.63
C LYS A 770 -27.61 29.42 7.52
N GLU A 771 -26.30 29.27 7.40
CA GLU A 771 -25.23 30.16 7.84
C GLU A 771 -25.44 30.79 9.23
N GLN A 772 -24.70 30.27 10.22
CA GLN A 772 -24.30 31.04 11.39
C GLN A 772 -23.46 32.25 10.94
N THR A 773 -24.12 33.27 10.39
CA THR A 773 -23.61 34.63 10.42
C THR A 773 -24.08 35.24 11.72
N ALA A 774 -23.21 35.22 12.72
CA ALA A 774 -23.38 36.04 13.90
C ALA A 774 -23.46 37.52 13.45
N PRO A 775 -24.48 38.30 13.87
CA PRO A 775 -24.41 39.74 13.74
C PRO A 775 -23.37 40.25 14.74
N ARG A 776 -22.47 41.11 14.26
CA ARG A 776 -21.53 41.89 15.09
C ARG A 776 -22.26 42.87 16.01
#